data_AF-A0AAF0F848-F1
#
_entry.id   AF-A0AAF0F848-F1
#
_cell.length_a   1.000
_cell.length_b   1.000
_cell.length_c   1.000
_cell.angle_alpha   90.00
_cell.angle_beta   90.00
_cell.angle_gamma   90.00
#
_symmetry.space_group_name_H-M   'P 1'
#
loop_
_entity.id
_entity.type
_entity.pdbx_description
1 polymer ?
#
loop_
_entity_poly.entity_id
_entity_poly.type
_entity_poly.pdbx_seq_one_letter_code
_entity_poly.pdbx_strand_id
1 'polypeptide(L)'
;MAYRAGPSYSASIKDRTSEFHAALNKHAAAVHPPPGPQRPTTAHSEFTKKAQSVARDLGAITAKLDRLSQLARRKSLFDDRPVEISELTYIIKHDIAGLNRQLAELQTLTTPGQRGARQNRAEEHRGNVVTMLQTNLANATTSFQEILEVRTQNMKASKDRSEQFLSSTAPPMGEQRANSPLYNLARNVPPAAPMHTQSQSVLQKRPSAASAVAREDEASAAEKGFLALNMMEQGGMQQQQMMLNEFEDQQSNYLQQRSTAIESIESTISELGQIFGQLAHMVAQQGETVQRIDDDVMQVSDHVEGARRELLKYYASMSNNRWLMLKIFGVLIVFFLLFILISNDLPPFIPMGHPIPPNIDHAVSVSLPHWQDIVDYEEGRLGDKLQTGYPRFFIHRSIQKLAAVLQCKFARPGEHCMLFPTPQYASQCRDYVRAMEGKRLASEGTPLSAPVPIRIVRFCVMANDAQDAGAPSSVRNAATADAQRPILLYIVLYPEQLFPLAKSFWQHTGGGISSRLAEECLRILAHNDSLLGDCGKLVHPQTSARRSSTTTAAGVPARGGGFGRSRYQSRQADLTASVQSDPATSSLSSSIPSILGTNEQAVDDEDEELTLEHAVFVEERYGRNLPFAHASRAKLALRRRIAGTLLGDTLPEDEEPSNQVSARQVGVSENDVYLFGCGMASIFHAHQTVMLERELANQGTPFSQEACAHALRTMKDPSFAQGPFSIGKSVCFGFPYTDTLKILQKWGPGCHFYGHGTDDDLDRFEALLKSPPPGEPPVVALFCEFPSNPLLRSADLPRIRRLADAYNFSVVIDETVGNFVNVEVLPYADMVVSSLTKIFSGDCNVMGGSLVLNPNSRRADHFRAVLAANYQDSQWPEDSIFLERNSRDFVSRIAVIDRNTEAVADFLHGHLATPEKKTSVRALFYPKYVTREHYEACRRKQPYGESSTVSAGYGGLFSVELASLAAAKAFYDALACAKGPSLGTNCTLACPYTLLAHYGELDWAQEVGVSQNLVRVSVGLEDTATLLSIFQTALEAAEAADKRA
;
A
#
# COMPACT_ATOMS: atom_id res chain seq x y z
N MET A 1 34.19 29.17 5.96
CA MET A 1 32.89 29.67 5.47
C MET A 1 31.78 28.86 6.12
N ALA A 2 30.54 29.33 6.09
CA ALA A 2 29.43 28.70 6.82
C ALA A 2 28.31 28.27 5.87
N TYR A 3 27.73 27.11 6.15
CA TYR A 3 26.32 26.82 5.87
C TYR A 3 25.60 26.62 7.21
N ARG A 4 24.35 27.09 7.31
CA ARG A 4 23.53 26.96 8.51
C ARG A 4 22.51 25.85 8.31
N ALA A 5 22.56 24.82 9.15
CA ALA A 5 21.40 23.94 9.33
C ALA A 5 20.27 24.69 10.07
N GLY A 6 19.01 24.39 9.73
CA GLY A 6 17.84 25.02 10.32
C GLY A 6 17.51 24.54 11.75
N PRO A 7 16.65 25.26 12.49
CA PRO A 7 16.23 24.87 13.83
C PRO A 7 15.18 23.75 13.80
N SER A 8 15.61 22.51 14.06
CA SER A 8 14.73 21.35 14.18
C SER A 8 13.69 21.51 15.30
N TYR A 9 12.40 21.63 14.95
CA TYR A 9 11.31 21.78 15.91
C TYR A 9 10.99 20.46 16.64
N SER A 10 11.65 20.24 17.79
CA SER A 10 11.36 19.13 18.72
C SER A 10 10.00 19.33 19.42
N ALA A 11 8.90 19.02 18.73
CA ALA A 11 7.55 19.01 19.29
C ALA A 11 7.37 17.83 20.26
N SER A 12 7.70 18.04 21.54
CA SER A 12 7.47 17.07 22.61
C SER A 12 5.97 16.78 22.77
N ILE A 13 5.49 15.68 22.18
CA ILE A 13 4.11 15.18 22.37
C ILE A 13 3.94 14.75 23.83
N LYS A 14 3.35 15.64 24.62
CA LYS A 14 3.01 15.39 26.01
C LYS A 14 1.60 14.83 26.06
N ASP A 15 1.42 13.58 26.49
CA ASP A 15 0.09 13.03 26.71
C ASP A 15 -0.63 13.83 27.80
N ARG A 16 -1.67 14.56 27.40
CA ARG A 16 -2.55 15.33 28.28
C ARG A 16 -3.93 14.68 28.41
N THR A 17 -4.12 13.43 27.97
CA THR A 17 -5.37 12.69 28.10
C THR A 17 -5.80 12.59 29.56
N SER A 18 -4.85 12.45 30.50
CA SER A 18 -5.09 12.48 31.94
C SER A 18 -5.61 13.84 32.45
N GLU A 19 -5.03 14.96 32.00
CA GLU A 19 -5.51 16.32 32.32
C GLU A 19 -6.85 16.62 31.65
N PHE A 20 -7.05 16.16 30.41
CA PHE A 20 -8.30 16.27 29.67
C PHE A 20 -9.41 15.50 30.40
N HIS A 21 -9.18 14.24 30.80
CA HIS A 21 -10.12 13.46 31.60
C HIS A 21 -10.34 14.06 33.00
N ALA A 22 -9.34 14.68 33.62
CA ALA A 22 -9.52 15.40 34.89
C ALA A 22 -10.40 16.66 34.73
N ALA A 23 -10.25 17.40 33.63
CA ALA A 23 -11.10 18.52 33.27
C ALA A 23 -12.53 18.07 32.92
N LEU A 24 -12.67 16.99 32.14
CA LEU A 24 -13.94 16.36 31.77
C LEU A 24 -14.68 15.81 33.00
N ASN A 25 -13.98 15.19 33.96
CA ASN A 25 -14.57 14.75 35.22
C ASN A 25 -14.97 15.94 36.12
N LYS A 26 -14.21 17.04 36.13
CA LYS A 26 -14.64 18.29 36.79
C LYS A 26 -15.88 18.89 36.13
N HIS A 27 -16.02 18.80 34.81
CA HIS A 27 -17.22 19.24 34.10
C HIS A 27 -18.41 18.30 34.33
N ALA A 28 -18.23 16.99 34.23
CA ALA A 28 -19.27 15.98 34.47
C ALA A 28 -19.81 16.06 35.91
N ALA A 29 -18.94 16.26 36.90
CA ALA A 29 -19.33 16.50 38.29
C ALA A 29 -20.08 17.83 38.51
N ALA A 30 -19.99 18.78 37.58
CA ALA A 30 -20.75 20.04 37.59
C ALA A 30 -22.04 19.99 36.74
N VAL A 31 -22.23 18.96 35.92
CA VAL A 31 -23.35 18.83 34.95
C VAL A 31 -24.52 17.99 35.48
N HIS A 32 -24.35 17.28 36.61
CA HIS A 32 -25.40 16.47 37.23
C HIS A 32 -25.67 16.80 38.70
N PRO A 33 -26.46 17.85 39.00
CA PRO A 33 -27.08 18.00 40.31
C PRO A 33 -28.19 16.94 40.54
N PRO A 34 -28.43 16.49 41.78
CA PRO A 34 -29.49 15.52 42.09
C PRO A 34 -30.90 16.13 41.91
N PRO A 35 -31.94 15.31 41.68
CA PRO A 35 -33.25 15.78 41.22
C PRO A 35 -34.06 16.47 42.33
N GLY A 36 -34.10 17.81 42.27
CA GLY A 36 -35.12 18.63 42.93
C GLY A 36 -36.42 18.72 42.10
N PRO A 37 -37.55 19.14 42.70
CA PRO A 37 -38.87 19.04 42.04
C PRO A 37 -39.03 19.96 40.83
N GLN A 38 -39.62 19.43 39.75
CA GLN A 38 -40.05 20.22 38.60
C GLN A 38 -41.19 21.18 38.99
N ARG A 39 -41.08 22.46 38.61
CA ARG A 39 -42.23 23.29 38.22
C ARG A 39 -41.91 24.11 36.96
N PRO A 40 -42.91 24.41 36.11
CA PRO A 40 -42.67 24.60 34.69
C PRO A 40 -42.61 26.06 34.24
N THR A 41 -41.90 26.28 33.13
CA THR A 41 -42.01 27.49 32.27
C THR A 41 -42.39 27.04 30.85
N THR A 42 -43.62 26.55 30.68
CA THR A 42 -44.17 26.00 29.41
C THR A 42 -43.89 26.90 28.21
N ALA A 43 -44.06 28.21 28.37
CA ALA A 43 -43.79 29.23 27.36
C ALA A 43 -42.40 29.15 26.71
N HIS A 44 -41.35 28.71 27.42
CA HIS A 44 -40.01 28.59 26.82
C HIS A 44 -39.90 27.41 25.84
N SER A 45 -40.62 26.32 26.14
CA SER A 45 -40.73 25.16 25.23
C SER A 45 -41.54 25.53 23.99
N GLU A 46 -42.62 26.29 24.17
CA GLU A 46 -43.54 26.69 23.10
C GLU A 46 -42.92 27.71 22.13
N PHE A 47 -42.27 28.76 22.63
CA PHE A 47 -41.54 29.71 21.78
C PHE A 47 -40.49 29.00 20.91
N THR A 48 -39.66 28.15 21.53
CA THR A 48 -38.58 27.45 20.83
C THR A 48 -39.12 26.50 19.76
N LYS A 49 -40.24 25.80 20.03
CA LYS A 49 -40.91 24.93 19.05
C LYS A 49 -41.54 25.71 17.89
N LYS A 50 -42.24 26.82 18.16
CA LYS A 50 -42.80 27.68 17.09
C LYS A 50 -41.68 28.28 16.22
N ALA A 51 -40.63 28.83 16.84
CA ALA A 51 -39.47 29.37 16.13
C ALA A 51 -38.76 28.31 15.26
N GLN A 52 -38.63 27.06 15.73
CA GLN A 52 -38.10 25.96 14.93
C GLN A 52 -39.01 25.51 13.78
N SER A 53 -40.35 25.65 13.89
CA SER A 53 -41.23 25.43 12.74
C SER A 53 -41.02 26.52 11.71
N VAL A 54 -41.18 27.80 12.10
CA VAL A 54 -40.99 28.97 11.22
C VAL A 54 -39.65 28.91 10.48
N ALA A 55 -38.56 28.54 11.16
CA ALA A 55 -37.24 28.37 10.55
C ALA A 55 -37.17 27.23 9.50
N ARG A 56 -37.81 26.08 9.78
CA ARG A 56 -37.86 24.94 8.84
C ARG A 56 -38.73 25.27 7.63
N ASP A 57 -39.88 25.85 7.88
CA ASP A 57 -40.90 26.17 6.89
C ASP A 57 -40.37 27.29 5.95
N LEU A 58 -39.63 28.27 6.47
CA LEU A 58 -38.88 29.27 5.69
C LEU A 58 -37.78 28.63 4.81
N GLY A 59 -37.05 27.65 5.32
CA GLY A 59 -36.08 26.87 4.53
C GLY A 59 -36.73 26.11 3.38
N ALA A 60 -37.94 25.55 3.60
CA ALA A 60 -38.72 24.90 2.55
C ALA A 60 -39.20 25.90 1.48
N ILE A 61 -39.60 27.12 1.86
CA ILE A 61 -39.94 28.19 0.90
C ILE A 61 -38.71 28.60 0.07
N THR A 62 -37.52 28.71 0.68
CA THR A 62 -36.29 29.08 -0.03
C THR A 62 -35.98 28.09 -1.16
N ALA A 63 -36.10 26.79 -0.91
CA ALA A 63 -35.93 25.76 -1.95
C ALA A 63 -37.00 25.83 -3.07
N LYS A 64 -38.24 26.24 -2.75
CA LYS A 64 -39.28 26.51 -3.76
C LYS A 64 -38.96 27.76 -4.59
N LEU A 65 -38.42 28.81 -3.96
CA LEU A 65 -37.99 30.05 -4.62
C LEU A 65 -36.84 29.81 -5.61
N ASP A 66 -35.85 28.98 -5.27
CA ASP A 66 -34.78 28.62 -6.20
C ASP A 66 -35.31 27.91 -7.46
N ARG A 67 -36.24 26.94 -7.29
CA ARG A 67 -36.90 26.29 -8.43
C ARG A 67 -37.71 27.28 -9.27
N LEU A 68 -38.43 28.21 -8.63
CA LEU A 68 -39.16 29.27 -9.33
C LEU A 68 -38.21 30.22 -10.10
N SER A 69 -37.08 30.61 -9.49
CA SER A 69 -36.04 31.45 -10.10
C SER A 69 -35.46 30.81 -11.37
N GLN A 70 -35.15 29.51 -11.31
CA GLN A 70 -34.67 28.74 -12.47
C GLN A 70 -35.70 28.67 -13.60
N LEU A 71 -37.00 28.57 -13.28
CA LEU A 71 -38.08 28.57 -14.28
C LEU A 71 -38.31 29.99 -14.86
N ALA A 72 -38.33 31.02 -14.02
CA ALA A 72 -38.55 32.41 -14.43
C ALA A 72 -37.44 33.01 -15.30
N ARG A 73 -36.19 32.50 -15.18
CA ARG A 73 -35.02 32.96 -15.95
C ARG A 73 -34.88 32.30 -17.33
N ARG A 74 -35.64 31.24 -17.65
CA ARG A 74 -35.60 30.57 -18.97
C ARG A 74 -36.30 31.43 -20.03
N LYS A 75 -35.61 31.69 -21.16
CA LYS A 75 -36.09 32.56 -22.25
C LYS A 75 -36.51 31.78 -23.51
N SER A 76 -37.16 30.63 -23.34
CA SER A 76 -37.70 29.82 -24.45
C SER A 76 -39.01 30.41 -24.99
N LEU A 77 -39.19 30.39 -26.32
CA LEU A 77 -40.43 30.84 -26.98
C LEU A 77 -41.54 29.77 -27.00
N PHE A 78 -41.17 28.49 -26.91
CA PHE A 78 -42.06 27.35 -27.22
C PHE A 78 -42.19 26.30 -26.10
N ASP A 79 -41.49 26.47 -24.98
CA ASP A 79 -41.56 25.57 -23.80
C ASP A 79 -41.52 26.40 -22.50
N ASP A 80 -42.55 27.23 -22.31
CA ASP A 80 -42.89 27.90 -21.06
C ASP A 80 -44.05 27.12 -20.42
N ARG A 81 -43.94 26.80 -19.12
CA ARG A 81 -44.93 26.01 -18.38
C ARG A 81 -45.73 26.91 -17.45
N PRO A 82 -46.75 27.64 -17.94
CA PRO A 82 -47.47 28.62 -17.13
C PRO A 82 -48.15 27.96 -15.91
N VAL A 83 -48.69 26.75 -16.04
CA VAL A 83 -49.41 26.06 -14.95
C VAL A 83 -48.48 25.75 -13.76
N GLU A 84 -47.37 25.02 -13.98
CA GLU A 84 -46.39 24.67 -12.93
C GLU A 84 -45.85 25.93 -12.21
N ILE A 85 -45.70 27.04 -12.94
CA ILE A 85 -45.16 28.30 -12.43
C ILE A 85 -46.22 29.11 -11.67
N SER A 86 -47.47 29.15 -12.14
CA SER A 86 -48.60 29.75 -11.43
C SER A 86 -48.95 28.98 -10.16
N GLU A 87 -48.90 27.65 -10.18
CA GLU A 87 -49.07 26.80 -8.99
C GLU A 87 -47.96 27.05 -7.96
N LEU A 88 -46.69 27.05 -8.37
CA LEU A 88 -45.57 27.37 -7.48
C LEU A 88 -45.68 28.79 -6.91
N THR A 89 -46.09 29.76 -7.73
CA THR A 89 -46.31 31.16 -7.29
C THR A 89 -47.45 31.25 -6.28
N TYR A 90 -48.57 30.55 -6.49
CA TYR A 90 -49.68 30.50 -5.55
C TYR A 90 -49.29 29.84 -4.22
N ILE A 91 -48.58 28.71 -4.27
CA ILE A 91 -48.08 27.99 -3.09
C ILE A 91 -47.12 28.89 -2.28
N ILE A 92 -46.13 29.50 -2.93
CA ILE A 92 -45.16 30.39 -2.27
C ILE A 92 -45.85 31.63 -1.69
N LYS A 93 -46.80 32.24 -2.41
CA LYS A 93 -47.65 33.34 -1.91
C LYS A 93 -48.41 32.94 -0.65
N HIS A 94 -49.02 31.75 -0.63
CA HIS A 94 -49.75 31.24 0.53
C HIS A 94 -48.82 30.94 1.71
N ASP A 95 -47.67 30.29 1.46
CA ASP A 95 -46.70 29.93 2.50
C ASP A 95 -46.09 31.18 3.16
N ILE A 96 -45.70 32.20 2.38
CA ILE A 96 -45.17 33.48 2.90
C ILE A 96 -46.24 34.21 3.73
N ALA A 97 -47.49 34.27 3.25
CA ALA A 97 -48.60 34.86 3.98
C ALA A 97 -48.95 34.07 5.26
N GLY A 98 -48.72 32.76 5.27
CA GLY A 98 -48.83 31.90 6.45
C GLY A 98 -47.73 32.17 7.48
N LEU A 99 -46.46 32.23 7.04
CA LEU A 99 -45.33 32.56 7.90
C LEU A 99 -45.44 33.94 8.54
N ASN A 100 -45.90 34.96 7.81
CA ASN A 100 -46.06 36.30 8.37
C ASN A 100 -47.05 36.30 9.57
N ARG A 101 -48.13 35.51 9.51
CA ARG A 101 -49.06 35.32 10.64
C ARG A 101 -48.39 34.58 11.81
N GLN A 102 -47.68 33.48 11.54
CA GLN A 102 -46.97 32.73 12.58
C GLN A 102 -45.89 33.57 13.27
N LEU A 103 -45.23 34.47 12.53
CA LEU A 103 -44.18 35.35 13.03
C LEU A 103 -44.74 36.52 13.86
N ALA A 104 -45.91 37.06 13.47
CA ALA A 104 -46.67 37.99 14.30
C ALA A 104 -47.18 37.32 15.60
N GLU A 105 -47.65 36.08 15.55
CA GLU A 105 -47.92 35.30 16.77
C GLU A 105 -46.67 35.15 17.65
N LEU A 106 -45.51 34.83 17.03
CA LEU A 106 -44.23 34.66 17.73
C LEU A 106 -43.79 35.96 18.44
N GLN A 107 -44.04 37.13 17.84
CA GLN A 107 -43.78 38.42 18.47
C GLN A 107 -44.64 38.66 19.72
N THR A 108 -45.93 38.35 19.69
CA THR A 108 -46.80 38.58 20.86
C THR A 108 -46.40 37.77 22.09
N LEU A 109 -45.72 36.63 21.89
CA LEU A 109 -45.10 35.81 22.93
C LEU A 109 -43.78 36.40 23.49
N THR A 110 -43.26 37.48 22.90
CA THR A 110 -42.06 38.20 23.35
C THR A 110 -42.33 39.64 23.85
N THR A 111 -43.53 40.19 23.63
CA THR A 111 -43.91 41.52 24.15
C THR A 111 -44.01 41.50 25.69
N PRO A 112 -43.34 42.42 26.41
CA PRO A 112 -43.17 42.28 27.86
C PRO A 112 -44.43 42.61 28.68
N GLY A 113 -44.90 41.64 29.45
CA GLY A 113 -45.76 41.90 30.61
C GLY A 113 -44.92 42.51 31.74
N GLN A 114 -45.22 43.73 32.16
CA GLN A 114 -44.43 44.50 33.14
C GLN A 114 -44.17 43.74 34.47
N ARG A 115 -42.96 43.19 34.68
CA ARG A 115 -42.45 42.77 36.00
C ARG A 115 -40.94 42.42 36.02
N GLY A 116 -40.14 43.28 36.66
CA GLY A 116 -38.90 42.90 37.36
C GLY A 116 -37.64 42.68 36.51
N ALA A 117 -36.73 43.65 36.52
CA ALA A 117 -35.44 43.56 35.84
C ALA A 117 -34.47 42.54 36.49
N ARG A 118 -34.51 41.27 36.06
CA ARG A 118 -33.42 40.30 36.34
C ARG A 118 -33.30 39.11 35.37
N GLN A 119 -33.86 39.17 34.15
CA GLN A 119 -33.88 38.02 33.23
C GLN A 119 -33.44 38.31 31.78
N ASN A 120 -32.92 39.52 31.52
CA ASN A 120 -32.52 40.08 30.23
C ASN A 120 -31.95 39.09 29.19
N ARG A 121 -30.87 38.36 29.51
CA ARG A 121 -30.09 37.60 28.51
C ARG A 121 -30.87 36.50 27.78
N ALA A 122 -31.93 35.98 28.39
CA ALA A 122 -32.81 34.99 27.74
C ALA A 122 -33.89 35.65 26.86
N GLU A 123 -34.24 36.90 27.15
CA GLU A 123 -35.27 37.68 26.44
C GLU A 123 -34.64 38.41 25.24
N GLU A 124 -33.45 39.00 25.42
CA GLU A 124 -32.55 39.48 24.37
C GLU A 124 -32.32 38.40 23.29
N HIS A 125 -32.02 37.16 23.71
CA HIS A 125 -31.81 36.06 22.77
C HIS A 125 -33.08 35.71 21.96
N ARG A 126 -34.27 35.75 22.58
CA ARG A 126 -35.54 35.54 21.85
C ARG A 126 -35.82 36.68 20.89
N GLY A 127 -35.63 37.92 21.31
CA GLY A 127 -35.75 39.10 20.45
C GLY A 127 -34.88 38.96 19.20
N ASN A 128 -33.58 38.73 19.38
CA ASN A 128 -32.62 38.55 18.29
C ASN A 128 -33.00 37.38 17.35
N VAL A 129 -33.56 36.29 17.86
CA VAL A 129 -34.07 35.17 17.04
C VAL A 129 -35.30 35.59 16.22
N VAL A 130 -36.23 36.37 16.79
CA VAL A 130 -37.36 36.91 16.03
C VAL A 130 -36.89 37.88 14.95
N THR A 131 -35.99 38.81 15.27
CA THR A 131 -35.43 39.78 14.31
C THR A 131 -34.67 39.08 13.17
N MET A 132 -33.92 38.02 13.46
CA MET A 132 -33.25 37.19 12.44
C MET A 132 -34.25 36.50 11.52
N LEU A 133 -35.33 35.92 12.07
CA LEU A 133 -36.38 35.29 11.27
C LEU A 133 -37.16 36.32 10.43
N GLN A 134 -37.37 37.53 10.93
CA GLN A 134 -37.98 38.64 10.18
C GLN A 134 -37.10 39.12 9.04
N THR A 135 -35.80 39.28 9.28
CA THR A 135 -34.83 39.66 8.23
C THR A 135 -34.79 38.60 7.12
N ASN A 136 -34.78 37.32 7.49
CA ASN A 136 -34.77 36.23 6.51
C ASN A 136 -36.10 36.09 5.75
N LEU A 137 -37.25 36.32 6.40
CA LEU A 137 -38.56 36.35 5.73
C LEU A 137 -38.70 37.55 4.79
N ALA A 138 -38.18 38.73 5.18
CA ALA A 138 -38.12 39.90 4.32
C ALA A 138 -37.26 39.63 3.08
N ASN A 139 -36.04 39.11 3.27
CA ASN A 139 -35.14 38.74 2.16
C ASN A 139 -35.75 37.70 1.20
N ALA A 140 -36.46 36.70 1.73
CA ALA A 140 -37.19 35.71 0.91
C ALA A 140 -38.35 36.36 0.14
N THR A 141 -39.04 37.33 0.74
CA THR A 141 -40.15 38.08 0.10
C THR A 141 -39.64 39.01 -1.00
N THR A 142 -38.54 39.73 -0.78
CA THR A 142 -37.86 40.53 -1.82
C THR A 142 -37.37 39.65 -2.96
N SER A 143 -36.73 38.52 -2.66
CA SER A 143 -36.28 37.55 -3.67
C SER A 143 -37.46 37.04 -4.51
N PHE A 144 -38.61 36.76 -3.89
CA PHE A 144 -39.83 36.36 -4.59
C PHE A 144 -40.34 37.46 -5.54
N GLN A 145 -40.37 38.71 -5.07
CA GLN A 145 -40.75 39.86 -5.89
C GLN A 145 -39.80 40.04 -7.09
N GLU A 146 -38.48 40.01 -6.89
CA GLU A 146 -37.49 40.10 -7.98
C GLU A 146 -37.68 39.01 -9.03
N ILE A 147 -37.95 37.76 -8.60
CA ILE A 147 -38.22 36.64 -9.50
C ILE A 147 -39.50 36.86 -10.32
N LEU A 148 -40.56 37.41 -9.71
CA LEU A 148 -41.81 37.73 -10.40
C LEU A 148 -41.66 38.92 -11.35
N GLU A 149 -40.94 39.98 -10.97
CA GLU A 149 -40.65 41.12 -11.85
C GLU A 149 -39.81 40.69 -13.07
N VAL A 150 -38.78 39.87 -12.87
CA VAL A 150 -38.02 39.25 -13.96
C VAL A 150 -38.89 38.37 -14.84
N ARG A 151 -39.87 37.63 -14.27
CA ARG A 151 -40.85 36.87 -15.08
C ARG A 151 -41.74 37.80 -15.90
N THR A 152 -42.30 38.86 -15.32
CA THR A 152 -43.14 39.84 -16.05
C THR A 152 -42.36 40.52 -17.16
N GLN A 153 -41.11 40.92 -16.92
CA GLN A 153 -40.22 41.47 -17.95
C GLN A 153 -39.92 40.44 -19.06
N ASN A 154 -39.63 39.18 -18.71
CA ASN A 154 -39.38 38.12 -19.69
C ASN A 154 -40.63 37.78 -20.53
N MET A 155 -41.82 37.76 -19.92
CA MET A 155 -43.09 37.55 -20.64
C MET A 155 -43.41 38.73 -21.55
N LYS A 156 -43.27 39.98 -21.08
CA LYS A 156 -43.46 41.19 -21.89
C LYS A 156 -42.49 41.22 -23.07
N ALA A 157 -41.20 41.04 -22.82
CA ALA A 157 -40.20 40.94 -23.89
C ALA A 157 -40.43 39.73 -24.81
N SER A 158 -41.14 38.68 -24.39
CA SER A 158 -41.57 37.59 -25.28
C SER A 158 -42.80 37.94 -26.10
N LYS A 159 -43.74 38.72 -25.57
CA LYS A 159 -44.87 39.30 -26.30
C LYS A 159 -44.37 40.27 -27.36
N ASP A 160 -43.55 41.25 -26.97
CA ASP A 160 -42.94 42.24 -27.88
C ASP A 160 -42.16 41.56 -29.01
N ARG A 161 -41.38 40.50 -28.70
CA ARG A 161 -40.66 39.71 -29.73
C ARG A 161 -41.59 38.84 -30.59
N SER A 162 -42.71 38.35 -30.06
CA SER A 162 -43.71 37.62 -30.87
C SER A 162 -44.43 38.55 -31.83
N GLU A 163 -44.78 39.76 -31.39
CA GLU A 163 -45.38 40.81 -32.23
C GLU A 163 -44.38 41.34 -33.28
N GLN A 164 -43.09 41.41 -32.93
CA GLN A 164 -42.02 41.64 -33.91
C GLN A 164 -41.86 40.47 -34.90
N PHE A 165 -41.96 39.22 -34.46
CA PHE A 165 -41.87 38.07 -35.38
C PHE A 165 -43.05 38.06 -36.36
N LEU A 166 -44.26 38.34 -35.87
CA LEU A 166 -45.50 38.46 -36.65
C LEU A 166 -45.53 39.67 -37.60
N SER A 167 -44.74 40.71 -37.34
CA SER A 167 -44.58 41.86 -38.26
C SER A 167 -43.37 41.73 -39.19
N SER A 168 -42.36 40.93 -38.84
CA SER A 168 -41.16 40.69 -39.65
C SER A 168 -41.37 39.77 -40.87
N THR A 169 -42.58 39.23 -41.06
CA THR A 169 -43.00 38.59 -42.31
C THR A 169 -43.24 39.57 -43.46
N ALA A 170 -43.08 40.88 -43.23
CA ALA A 170 -43.03 41.93 -44.27
C ALA A 170 -41.56 42.39 -44.54
N PRO A 171 -41.03 42.28 -45.78
CA PRO A 171 -39.59 42.42 -46.04
C PRO A 171 -39.14 43.79 -46.60
N PRO A 172 -37.94 44.28 -46.20
CA PRO A 172 -37.11 45.20 -46.97
C PRO A 172 -35.66 44.67 -47.20
N MET A 173 -34.90 45.25 -48.15
CA MET A 173 -33.60 44.70 -48.64
C MET A 173 -32.39 45.65 -48.62
N GLY A 174 -31.20 45.07 -48.41
CA GLY A 174 -29.89 45.47 -48.98
C GLY A 174 -29.10 46.58 -48.27
N GLU A 175 -27.77 46.72 -48.46
CA GLU A 175 -26.74 45.80 -48.99
C GLU A 175 -25.33 46.34 -48.62
N GLN A 176 -24.36 45.49 -48.21
CA GLN A 176 -22.94 45.55 -48.64
C GLN A 176 -22.13 44.32 -48.15
N ARG A 177 -20.87 44.18 -48.62
CA ARG A 177 -20.08 42.92 -48.68
C ARG A 177 -18.70 43.11 -47.98
N ALA A 178 -17.80 42.13 -47.80
CA ALA A 178 -17.66 40.75 -48.30
C ALA A 178 -16.72 39.91 -47.39
N ASN A 179 -16.78 38.56 -47.45
CA ASN A 179 -15.61 37.68 -47.73
C ASN A 179 -15.88 36.16 -47.52
N SER A 180 -15.83 35.38 -48.62
CA SER A 180 -15.27 34.00 -48.71
C SER A 180 -15.92 32.82 -47.90
N PRO A 181 -15.64 31.54 -48.23
CA PRO A 181 -15.42 30.95 -49.56
C PRO A 181 -16.13 29.57 -49.74
N LEU A 182 -17.37 29.56 -50.26
CA LEU A 182 -17.92 28.37 -50.93
C LEU A 182 -18.73 28.81 -52.16
N TYR A 183 -18.01 29.39 -53.12
CA TYR A 183 -18.60 30.04 -54.30
C TYR A 183 -18.71 29.05 -55.47
N ASN A 184 -19.90 29.03 -56.09
CA ASN A 184 -20.25 28.38 -57.36
C ASN A 184 -20.17 26.84 -57.47
N LEU A 185 -21.36 26.23 -57.54
CA LEU A 185 -21.70 25.31 -58.62
C LEU A 185 -23.06 25.72 -59.22
N ALA A 186 -23.14 25.78 -60.55
CA ALA A 186 -24.30 26.15 -61.39
C ALA A 186 -24.92 27.56 -61.22
N ARG A 187 -25.12 28.26 -62.37
CA ARG A 187 -25.79 29.57 -62.50
C ARG A 187 -27.14 29.44 -63.24
N ASN A 188 -28.08 30.37 -62.99
CA ASN A 188 -28.93 31.14 -63.93
C ASN A 188 -30.13 31.80 -63.16
N VAL A 189 -30.75 32.94 -63.56
CA VAL A 189 -30.45 33.99 -64.56
C VAL A 189 -31.14 35.33 -64.12
N PRO A 190 -30.68 36.53 -64.54
CA PRO A 190 -31.22 37.87 -64.15
C PRO A 190 -32.18 38.47 -65.22
N PRO A 191 -32.66 39.76 -65.20
CA PRO A 191 -32.52 40.92 -64.26
C PRO A 191 -33.89 41.33 -63.60
N ALA A 192 -34.30 42.54 -63.15
CA ALA A 192 -33.86 43.96 -63.08
C ALA A 192 -34.55 44.65 -61.84
N ALA A 193 -34.33 45.88 -61.30
CA ALA A 193 -33.67 47.16 -61.66
C ALA A 193 -34.48 48.17 -62.53
N PRO A 194 -34.45 49.53 -62.32
CA PRO A 194 -33.97 50.34 -61.17
C PRO A 194 -34.78 51.66 -60.82
N MET A 195 -34.22 52.48 -59.90
CA MET A 195 -34.25 53.98 -59.79
C MET A 195 -35.40 54.83 -59.14
N HIS A 196 -34.98 55.61 -58.09
CA HIS A 196 -35.30 57.04 -57.77
C HIS A 196 -36.74 57.49 -57.32
N THR A 197 -36.98 58.61 -56.57
CA THR A 197 -36.14 59.77 -56.15
C THR A 197 -36.58 60.45 -54.81
N GLN A 198 -35.65 61.20 -54.19
CA GLN A 198 -35.69 62.42 -53.31
C GLN A 198 -37.00 63.27 -53.18
N SER A 199 -37.27 64.14 -52.17
CA SER A 199 -36.65 64.54 -50.86
C SER A 199 -37.51 65.62 -50.10
N GLN A 200 -37.21 65.90 -48.80
CA GLN A 200 -37.57 67.13 -48.01
C GLN A 200 -39.06 67.35 -47.59
N SER A 201 -39.50 68.16 -46.58
CA SER A 201 -38.85 69.05 -45.56
C SER A 201 -39.78 69.54 -44.38
N VAL A 202 -39.31 69.43 -43.11
CA VAL A 202 -39.30 70.43 -41.97
C VAL A 202 -40.58 70.99 -41.25
N LEU A 203 -40.44 71.32 -39.93
CA LEU A 203 -41.02 72.45 -39.10
C LEU A 203 -42.04 72.26 -37.91
N GLN A 204 -41.50 71.98 -36.70
CA GLN A 204 -41.68 72.57 -35.33
C GLN A 204 -42.93 73.39 -34.79
N LYS A 205 -43.26 73.17 -33.48
CA LYS A 205 -43.64 74.11 -32.33
C LYS A 205 -45.06 74.12 -31.67
N ARG A 206 -45.10 73.79 -30.35
CA ARG A 206 -45.64 74.49 -29.11
C ARG A 206 -47.02 75.22 -29.09
N PRO A 207 -47.61 75.63 -27.91
CA PRO A 207 -47.59 75.09 -26.52
C PRO A 207 -48.96 75.19 -25.72
N SER A 208 -49.01 74.68 -24.46
CA SER A 208 -49.88 75.12 -23.30
C SER A 208 -51.43 75.01 -23.40
N ALA A 209 -52.24 74.95 -22.32
CA ALA A 209 -52.06 74.53 -20.91
C ALA A 209 -53.43 74.40 -20.15
N ALA A 210 -53.43 73.64 -19.04
CA ALA A 210 -54.27 73.75 -17.83
C ALA A 210 -55.82 73.53 -17.82
N SER A 211 -56.23 72.65 -16.88
CA SER A 211 -57.31 72.84 -15.87
C SER A 211 -58.62 72.03 -15.95
N ALA A 212 -59.08 71.63 -14.75
CA ALA A 212 -60.47 71.37 -14.29
C ALA A 212 -61.24 70.07 -14.66
N VAL A 213 -61.15 69.09 -13.75
CA VAL A 213 -62.24 68.61 -12.85
C VAL A 213 -63.51 67.90 -13.42
N ALA A 214 -63.82 66.77 -12.77
CA ALA A 214 -65.13 66.11 -12.53
C ALA A 214 -65.72 65.05 -13.49
N ARG A 215 -65.73 63.81 -12.95
CA ARG A 215 -66.90 62.93 -12.67
C ARG A 215 -67.65 62.17 -13.80
N GLU A 216 -67.88 60.90 -13.45
CA GLU A 216 -69.11 60.10 -13.59
C GLU A 216 -69.53 59.52 -14.97
N ASP A 217 -69.34 58.19 -15.02
CA ASP A 217 -70.39 57.18 -15.22
C ASP A 217 -70.78 56.63 -16.62
N GLU A 218 -70.92 55.30 -16.58
CA GLU A 218 -71.81 54.39 -17.30
C GLU A 218 -71.85 54.25 -18.84
N ALA A 219 -71.43 53.05 -19.25
CA ALA A 219 -72.25 52.06 -19.97
C ALA A 219 -72.65 52.28 -21.45
N SER A 220 -71.91 51.53 -22.28
CA SER A 220 -72.48 50.52 -23.21
C SER A 220 -73.01 50.96 -24.59
N ALA A 221 -73.58 49.97 -25.30
CA ALA A 221 -74.30 50.07 -26.57
C ALA A 221 -73.52 50.65 -27.77
N ALA A 222 -72.72 49.79 -28.40
CA ALA A 222 -72.37 49.99 -29.80
C ALA A 222 -73.58 49.72 -30.72
N GLU A 223 -73.87 50.65 -31.63
CA GLU A 223 -74.64 50.38 -32.85
C GLU A 223 -73.93 51.12 -34.00
N LYS A 224 -73.16 50.43 -34.86
CA LYS A 224 -73.58 49.61 -36.02
C LYS A 224 -74.33 50.38 -37.10
N GLY A 225 -73.54 50.97 -38.00
CA GLY A 225 -73.84 51.03 -39.43
C GLY A 225 -74.78 52.16 -39.88
N PHE A 226 -75.20 52.18 -41.14
CA PHE A 226 -74.83 51.31 -42.26
C PHE A 226 -75.09 52.07 -43.57
N LEU A 227 -74.10 52.24 -44.46
CA LEU A 227 -74.37 52.53 -45.87
C LEU A 227 -73.15 52.30 -46.77
N ALA A 228 -72.99 51.07 -47.23
CA ALA A 228 -72.23 50.72 -48.43
C ALA A 228 -72.86 49.48 -49.06
N LEU A 229 -74.14 49.59 -49.49
CA LEU A 229 -74.84 48.51 -50.19
C LEU A 229 -75.57 48.99 -51.46
N ASN A 230 -74.81 49.14 -52.54
CA ASN A 230 -75.19 48.90 -53.94
C ASN A 230 -73.94 49.14 -54.84
N MET A 231 -73.57 48.31 -55.81
CA MET A 231 -73.96 46.92 -56.12
C MET A 231 -72.74 46.13 -56.61
N MET A 232 -72.75 44.81 -56.37
CA MET A 232 -71.81 44.22 -55.42
C MET A 232 -71.82 42.68 -55.43
N GLU A 233 -70.99 42.14 -54.52
CA GLU A 233 -71.31 41.00 -53.65
C GLU A 233 -71.02 39.56 -54.09
N GLN A 234 -70.56 38.80 -53.09
CA GLN A 234 -70.61 37.34 -52.94
C GLN A 234 -69.76 36.47 -53.89
N GLY A 235 -69.49 35.23 -53.44
CA GLY A 235 -68.89 34.18 -54.28
C GLY A 235 -67.35 34.08 -54.32
N GLY A 236 -66.63 34.25 -53.21
CA GLY A 236 -65.16 34.10 -53.21
C GLY A 236 -64.50 33.63 -51.90
N MET A 237 -64.67 34.33 -50.78
CA MET A 237 -63.83 34.13 -49.58
C MET A 237 -64.36 33.17 -48.51
N GLN A 238 -65.65 32.78 -48.56
CA GLN A 238 -66.33 32.19 -47.40
C GLN A 238 -65.93 30.74 -47.06
N GLN A 239 -65.20 30.03 -47.95
CA GLN A 239 -64.71 28.67 -47.68
C GLN A 239 -63.24 28.62 -47.22
N GLN A 240 -62.48 29.72 -47.33
CA GLN A 240 -61.14 29.85 -46.75
C GLN A 240 -61.16 30.55 -45.38
N GLN A 241 -62.09 31.50 -45.20
CA GLN A 241 -62.18 32.28 -43.96
C GLN A 241 -62.63 31.44 -42.74
N MET A 242 -63.46 30.40 -42.94
CA MET A 242 -63.91 29.54 -41.84
C MET A 242 -62.76 28.76 -41.16
N MET A 243 -61.71 28.42 -41.92
CA MET A 243 -60.52 27.73 -41.42
C MET A 243 -59.48 28.70 -40.80
N LEU A 244 -59.52 29.97 -41.19
CA LEU A 244 -58.71 31.03 -40.57
C LEU A 244 -59.30 31.47 -39.23
N ASN A 245 -60.62 31.61 -39.13
CA ASN A 245 -61.29 31.99 -37.88
C ASN A 245 -61.03 30.98 -36.73
N GLU A 246 -61.04 29.66 -36.97
CA GLU A 246 -60.66 28.68 -35.93
C GLU A 246 -59.21 28.85 -35.46
N PHE A 247 -58.31 29.30 -36.34
CA PHE A 247 -56.92 29.61 -35.98
C PHE A 247 -56.82 30.92 -35.18
N GLU A 248 -57.49 31.99 -35.63
CA GLU A 248 -57.51 33.29 -34.93
C GLU A 248 -58.18 33.20 -33.56
N ASP A 249 -59.24 32.40 -33.39
CA ASP A 249 -59.89 32.19 -32.09
C ASP A 249 -58.98 31.42 -31.13
N GLN A 250 -58.29 30.35 -31.58
CA GLN A 250 -57.31 29.64 -30.74
C GLN A 250 -56.11 30.54 -30.37
N GLN A 251 -55.62 31.34 -31.32
CA GLN A 251 -54.48 32.24 -31.14
C GLN A 251 -54.82 33.46 -30.25
N SER A 252 -56.05 33.97 -30.34
CA SER A 252 -56.56 35.04 -29.47
C SER A 252 -56.78 34.55 -28.04
N ASN A 253 -57.34 33.34 -27.85
CA ASN A 253 -57.45 32.71 -26.53
C ASN A 253 -56.08 32.56 -25.85
N TYR A 254 -55.05 32.16 -26.61
CA TYR A 254 -53.67 32.03 -26.10
C TYR A 254 -53.07 33.38 -25.66
N LEU A 255 -53.28 34.46 -26.43
CA LEU A 255 -52.85 35.81 -26.06
C LEU A 255 -53.61 36.34 -24.84
N GLN A 256 -54.90 36.07 -24.74
CA GLN A 256 -55.74 36.52 -23.62
C GLN A 256 -55.44 35.76 -22.32
N GLN A 257 -55.17 34.45 -22.38
CA GLN A 257 -54.66 33.67 -21.24
C GLN A 257 -53.30 34.17 -20.73
N ARG A 258 -52.44 34.71 -21.63
CA ARG A 258 -51.17 35.32 -21.23
C ARG A 258 -51.32 36.74 -20.67
N SER A 259 -52.33 37.52 -21.09
CA SER A 259 -52.64 38.83 -20.46
C SER A 259 -53.12 38.65 -19.02
N THR A 260 -54.10 37.77 -18.80
CA THR A 260 -54.65 37.52 -17.45
C THR A 260 -53.61 36.90 -16.50
N ALA A 261 -52.66 36.12 -17.02
CA ALA A 261 -51.51 35.64 -16.24
C ALA A 261 -50.54 36.76 -15.82
N ILE A 262 -50.32 37.79 -16.66
CA ILE A 262 -49.54 38.98 -16.30
C ILE A 262 -50.27 39.79 -15.22
N GLU A 263 -51.56 40.08 -15.43
CA GLU A 263 -52.40 40.83 -14.50
C GLU A 263 -52.46 40.17 -13.11
N SER A 264 -52.53 38.84 -13.06
CA SER A 264 -52.50 38.05 -11.80
C SER A 264 -51.15 38.12 -11.07
N ILE A 265 -50.04 38.22 -11.81
CA ILE A 265 -48.69 38.40 -11.24
C ILE A 265 -48.51 39.85 -10.75
N GLU A 266 -48.96 40.86 -11.50
CA GLU A 266 -48.90 42.27 -11.07
C GLU A 266 -49.76 42.52 -9.82
N SER A 267 -50.97 41.95 -9.75
CA SER A 267 -51.80 41.90 -8.53
C SER A 267 -51.05 41.25 -7.37
N THR A 268 -50.35 40.13 -7.61
CA THR A 268 -49.58 39.43 -6.57
C THR A 268 -48.37 40.22 -6.10
N ILE A 269 -47.65 40.92 -6.98
CA ILE A 269 -46.57 41.85 -6.61
C ILE A 269 -47.13 42.99 -5.75
N SER A 270 -48.29 43.55 -6.10
CA SER A 270 -48.93 44.61 -5.30
C SER A 270 -49.37 44.15 -3.91
N GLU A 271 -49.83 42.91 -3.75
CA GLU A 271 -50.15 42.32 -2.43
C GLU A 271 -48.88 42.04 -1.61
N LEU A 272 -47.83 41.50 -2.24
CA LEU A 272 -46.53 41.27 -1.60
C LEU A 272 -45.91 42.59 -1.13
N GLY A 273 -46.07 43.67 -1.88
CA GLY A 273 -45.65 45.02 -1.47
C GLY A 273 -46.31 45.52 -0.18
N GLN A 274 -47.56 45.14 0.09
CA GLN A 274 -48.23 45.46 1.37
C GLN A 274 -47.65 44.63 2.54
N ILE A 275 -47.39 43.34 2.32
CA ILE A 275 -46.73 42.47 3.30
C ILE A 275 -45.31 42.95 3.60
N PHE A 276 -44.56 43.34 2.56
CA PHE A 276 -43.22 43.90 2.68
C PHE A 276 -43.23 45.23 3.43
N GLY A 277 -44.20 46.12 3.17
CA GLY A 277 -44.35 47.37 3.91
C GLY A 277 -44.56 47.17 5.42
N GLN A 278 -45.33 46.15 5.81
CA GLN A 278 -45.51 45.77 7.22
C GLN A 278 -44.22 45.22 7.84
N LEU A 279 -43.52 44.31 7.15
CA LEU A 279 -42.24 43.75 7.61
C LEU A 279 -41.13 44.82 7.70
N ALA A 280 -41.04 45.72 6.70
CA ALA A 280 -40.07 46.80 6.69
C ALA A 280 -40.31 47.80 7.83
N HIS A 281 -41.56 48.18 8.11
CA HIS A 281 -41.87 49.05 9.25
C HIS A 281 -41.54 48.37 10.59
N MET A 282 -41.87 47.08 10.72
CA MET A 282 -41.60 46.25 11.89
C MET A 282 -40.10 46.07 12.19
N VAL A 283 -39.28 45.85 11.16
CA VAL A 283 -37.81 45.77 11.28
C VAL A 283 -37.20 47.14 11.54
N ALA A 284 -37.66 48.20 10.85
CA ALA A 284 -37.19 49.57 11.08
C ALA A 284 -37.46 50.05 12.51
N GLN A 285 -38.61 49.68 13.10
CA GLN A 285 -38.96 50.02 14.49
C GLN A 285 -38.07 49.34 15.55
N GLN A 286 -37.27 48.33 15.17
CA GLN A 286 -36.26 47.72 16.06
C GLN A 286 -34.82 48.09 15.70
N GLY A 287 -34.59 48.61 14.48
CA GLY A 287 -33.29 49.16 14.04
C GLY A 287 -32.80 50.36 14.84
N GLU A 288 -33.66 51.02 15.62
CA GLU A 288 -33.25 52.11 16.53
C GLU A 288 -32.45 51.64 17.76
N THR A 289 -32.28 50.32 17.96
CA THR A 289 -31.30 49.76 18.92
C THR A 289 -29.89 49.57 18.30
N VAL A 290 -29.61 50.18 17.15
CA VAL A 290 -28.29 50.14 16.46
C VAL A 290 -27.52 51.45 16.69
N GLN A 291 -27.38 51.85 17.96
CA GLN A 291 -26.37 52.80 18.42
C GLN A 291 -25.62 52.18 19.61
N ARG A 292 -24.41 51.63 19.36
CA ARG A 292 -23.36 51.34 20.38
C ARG A 292 -22.03 50.80 19.81
N ILE A 293 -21.73 51.04 18.52
CA ILE A 293 -20.42 50.65 17.94
C ILE A 293 -19.26 51.33 18.69
N ASP A 294 -19.44 52.55 19.18
CA ASP A 294 -18.44 53.25 20.00
C ASP A 294 -18.21 52.60 21.39
N ASP A 295 -19.27 52.13 22.06
CA ASP A 295 -19.16 51.41 23.34
C ASP A 295 -18.42 50.07 23.16
N ASP A 296 -18.71 49.34 22.08
CA ASP A 296 -18.02 48.08 21.78
C ASP A 296 -16.54 48.32 21.45
N VAL A 297 -16.20 49.40 20.73
CA VAL A 297 -14.81 49.80 20.49
C VAL A 297 -14.08 50.16 21.80
N MET A 298 -14.72 50.88 22.72
CA MET A 298 -14.15 51.16 24.05
C MET A 298 -13.96 49.88 24.86
N GLN A 299 -14.96 48.99 24.91
CA GLN A 299 -14.84 47.71 25.62
C GLN A 299 -13.77 46.80 25.01
N VAL A 300 -13.62 46.76 23.67
CA VAL A 300 -12.53 46.03 23.01
C VAL A 300 -11.18 46.63 23.40
N SER A 301 -11.03 47.95 23.46
CA SER A 301 -9.81 48.60 23.93
C SER A 301 -9.46 48.22 25.38
N ASP A 302 -10.42 48.32 26.31
CA ASP A 302 -10.22 47.96 27.72
C ASP A 302 -9.90 46.47 27.89
N HIS A 303 -10.57 45.58 27.16
CA HIS A 303 -10.27 44.15 27.17
C HIS A 303 -8.89 43.83 26.57
N VAL A 304 -8.45 44.52 25.51
CA VAL A 304 -7.10 44.38 24.94
C VAL A 304 -6.03 44.88 25.92
N GLU A 305 -6.26 46.01 26.59
CA GLU A 305 -5.35 46.55 27.61
C GLU A 305 -5.33 45.73 28.91
N GLY A 306 -6.44 45.06 29.25
CA GLY A 306 -6.53 44.06 30.31
C GLY A 306 -5.74 42.79 29.96
N ALA A 307 -5.97 42.24 28.76
CA ALA A 307 -5.23 41.10 28.24
C ALA A 307 -3.73 41.39 28.14
N ARG A 308 -3.34 42.60 27.69
CA ARG A 308 -1.94 43.06 27.66
C ARG A 308 -1.31 43.06 29.06
N ARG A 309 -2.04 43.48 30.09
CA ARG A 309 -1.58 43.45 31.49
C ARG A 309 -1.40 42.02 32.01
N GLU A 310 -2.33 41.10 31.75
CA GLU A 310 -2.18 39.70 32.17
C GLU A 310 -1.09 38.96 31.37
N LEU A 311 -0.96 39.22 30.07
CA LEU A 311 0.14 38.70 29.26
C LEU A 311 1.50 39.22 29.73
N LEU A 312 1.61 40.48 30.17
CA LEU A 312 2.85 41.01 30.76
C LEU A 312 3.16 40.41 32.14
N LYS A 313 2.15 40.15 32.99
CA LYS A 313 2.33 39.39 34.24
C LYS A 313 2.78 37.96 33.96
N TYR A 314 2.16 37.29 32.98
CA TYR A 314 2.51 35.93 32.59
C TYR A 314 3.91 35.86 31.98
N TYR A 315 4.28 36.85 31.16
CA TYR A 315 5.64 37.00 30.63
C TYR A 315 6.67 37.24 31.74
N ALA A 316 6.38 38.07 32.74
CA ALA A 316 7.25 38.27 33.90
C ALA A 316 7.41 36.97 34.72
N SER A 317 6.32 36.23 34.95
CA SER A 317 6.33 34.92 35.61
C SER A 317 7.14 33.87 34.83
N MET A 318 6.91 33.78 33.51
CA MET A 318 7.63 32.89 32.60
C MET A 318 9.12 33.24 32.55
N SER A 319 9.44 34.55 32.50
CA SER A 319 10.80 35.08 32.51
C SER A 319 11.56 34.68 33.77
N ASN A 320 10.94 34.85 34.95
CA ASN A 320 11.56 34.46 36.22
C ASN A 320 11.75 32.94 36.34
N ASN A 321 10.87 32.15 35.71
CA ASN A 321 11.00 30.69 35.63
C ASN A 321 12.00 30.19 34.57
N ARG A 322 12.62 31.06 33.74
CA ARG A 322 13.59 30.63 32.72
C ARG A 322 14.76 29.85 33.32
N TRP A 323 15.25 30.23 34.50
CA TRP A 323 16.37 29.51 35.15
C TRP A 323 15.95 28.14 35.71
N LEU A 324 14.70 27.98 36.15
CA LEU A 324 14.15 26.68 36.54
C LEU A 324 13.99 25.76 35.33
N MET A 325 13.44 26.29 34.22
CA MET A 325 13.38 25.59 32.94
C MET A 325 14.77 25.17 32.47
N LEU A 326 15.77 26.06 32.50
CA LEU A 326 17.14 25.76 32.07
C LEU A 326 17.81 24.70 32.95
N LYS A 327 17.52 24.67 34.26
CA LYS A 327 17.96 23.58 35.15
C LYS A 327 17.29 22.24 34.83
N ILE A 328 15.98 22.23 34.60
CA ILE A 328 15.24 21.01 34.25
C ILE A 328 15.72 20.47 32.89
N PHE A 329 15.88 21.35 31.89
CA PHE A 329 16.45 20.99 30.59
C PHE A 329 17.91 20.52 30.71
N GLY A 330 18.72 21.15 31.56
CA GLY A 330 20.09 20.72 31.83
C GLY A 330 20.15 19.33 32.47
N VAL A 331 19.30 19.03 33.45
CA VAL A 331 19.19 17.70 34.06
C VAL A 331 18.67 16.67 33.05
N LEU A 332 17.69 17.02 32.21
CA LEU A 332 17.21 16.15 31.14
C LEU A 332 18.26 15.91 30.05
N ILE A 333 19.05 16.92 29.66
CA ILE A 333 20.16 16.76 28.72
C ILE A 333 21.25 15.89 29.35
N VAL A 334 21.58 16.05 30.63
CA VAL A 334 22.54 15.16 31.33
C VAL A 334 21.99 13.73 31.37
N PHE A 335 20.72 13.52 31.71
CA PHE A 335 20.10 12.19 31.67
C PHE A 335 20.04 11.61 30.25
N PHE A 336 19.81 12.42 29.23
CA PHE A 336 19.77 11.99 27.82
C PHE A 336 21.16 11.63 27.29
N LEU A 337 22.18 12.45 27.58
CA LEU A 337 23.58 12.15 27.24
C LEU A 337 24.11 10.93 27.99
N LEU A 338 23.75 10.78 29.27
CA LEU A 338 24.14 9.64 30.11
C LEU A 338 23.37 8.37 29.72
N PHE A 339 22.12 8.49 29.28
CA PHE A 339 21.35 7.41 28.66
C PHE A 339 21.94 7.00 27.30
N ILE A 340 22.35 7.96 26.46
CA ILE A 340 23.03 7.68 25.18
C ILE A 340 24.37 6.98 25.42
N LEU A 341 25.20 7.45 26.35
CA LEU A 341 26.44 6.77 26.75
C LEU A 341 26.16 5.32 27.17
N ILE A 342 25.26 5.11 28.13
CA ILE A 342 24.93 3.76 28.63
C ILE A 342 24.25 2.87 27.57
N SER A 343 23.54 3.44 26.59
CA SER A 343 22.81 2.68 25.55
C SER A 343 23.61 2.44 24.27
N ASN A 344 24.67 3.21 24.00
CA ASN A 344 25.54 3.02 22.84
C ASN A 344 26.63 1.96 23.09
N ASP A 345 27.04 1.77 24.35
CA ASP A 345 28.19 0.92 24.71
C ASP A 345 27.91 -0.60 24.70
N LEU A 346 26.65 -1.04 24.53
CA LEU A 346 26.28 -2.45 24.46
C LEU A 346 25.15 -2.69 23.42
N PRO A 347 25.31 -3.63 22.46
CA PRO A 347 24.21 -4.03 21.60
C PRO A 347 23.10 -4.72 22.42
N PRO A 348 21.82 -4.53 22.07
CA PRO A 348 20.70 -4.98 22.89
C PRO A 348 20.67 -6.52 23.00
N PHE A 349 20.70 -7.03 24.23
CA PHE A 349 20.54 -8.45 24.51
C PHE A 349 19.15 -8.93 24.04
N ILE A 350 19.13 -9.70 22.94
CA ILE A 350 17.90 -10.27 22.37
C ILE A 350 17.59 -11.58 23.14
N PRO A 351 16.48 -11.67 23.91
CA PRO A 351 16.21 -12.86 24.71
C PRO A 351 16.00 -14.10 23.84
N MET A 352 16.33 -15.28 24.36
CA MET A 352 16.18 -16.54 23.64
C MET A 352 14.74 -16.72 23.11
N GLY A 353 14.64 -17.15 21.84
CA GLY A 353 13.37 -17.40 21.16
C GLY A 353 12.70 -16.17 20.53
N HIS A 354 13.22 -14.96 20.75
CA HIS A 354 12.78 -13.75 20.05
C HIS A 354 13.35 -13.67 18.62
N PRO A 355 12.66 -12.95 17.70
CA PRO A 355 13.15 -12.66 16.35
C PRO A 355 14.47 -11.87 16.34
N ILE A 356 15.27 -12.07 15.28
CA ILE A 356 16.40 -11.19 14.92
C ILE A 356 16.19 -10.65 13.50
N PRO A 357 16.12 -9.33 13.28
CA PRO A 357 16.06 -8.26 14.29
C PRO A 357 14.82 -8.35 15.21
N PRO A 358 14.86 -7.76 16.41
CA PRO A 358 13.73 -7.80 17.34
C PRO A 358 12.51 -7.06 16.78
N ASN A 359 11.32 -7.52 17.17
CA ASN A 359 10.01 -6.94 16.79
C ASN A 359 9.69 -6.96 15.28
N ILE A 360 10.33 -7.83 14.49
CA ILE A 360 9.97 -8.06 13.08
C ILE A 360 9.23 -9.40 12.94
N ASP A 361 7.94 -9.35 12.58
CA ASP A 361 7.06 -10.53 12.46
C ASP A 361 7.50 -11.54 11.38
N HIS A 362 8.29 -11.10 10.41
CA HIS A 362 8.85 -11.92 9.33
C HIS A 362 10.38 -12.11 9.43
N ALA A 363 10.94 -11.94 10.63
CA ALA A 363 12.36 -12.21 10.88
C ALA A 363 12.72 -13.65 10.49
N VAL A 364 13.72 -13.80 9.62
CA VAL A 364 14.20 -15.10 9.13
C VAL A 364 15.27 -15.71 10.04
N SER A 365 15.48 -15.17 11.25
CA SER A 365 16.41 -15.67 12.27
C SER A 365 15.82 -15.51 13.68
N VAL A 366 16.35 -16.26 14.65
CA VAL A 366 15.89 -16.33 16.04
C VAL A 366 17.08 -16.29 16.99
N SER A 367 16.92 -15.67 18.16
CA SER A 367 17.97 -15.57 19.18
C SER A 367 18.17 -16.87 19.95
N LEU A 368 19.42 -17.35 19.97
CA LEU A 368 19.91 -18.50 20.73
C LEU A 368 21.19 -18.07 21.49
N PRO A 369 21.06 -17.23 22.54
CA PRO A 369 22.15 -16.43 23.10
C PRO A 369 23.23 -17.22 23.85
N HIS A 370 22.94 -18.44 24.30
CA HIS A 370 23.89 -19.34 24.95
C HIS A 370 24.08 -20.65 24.18
N TRP A 371 25.24 -21.29 24.37
CA TRP A 371 25.56 -22.60 23.80
C TRP A 371 24.52 -23.67 24.17
N GLN A 372 23.95 -23.56 25.38
CA GLN A 372 22.87 -24.45 25.84
C GLN A 372 21.56 -24.25 25.06
N ASP A 373 21.27 -23.04 24.59
CA ASP A 373 20.05 -22.77 23.80
C ASP A 373 20.13 -23.46 22.43
N ILE A 374 21.32 -23.64 21.86
CA ILE A 374 21.54 -24.41 20.62
C ILE A 374 21.24 -25.89 20.85
N VAL A 375 21.78 -26.46 21.95
CA VAL A 375 21.53 -27.87 22.31
C VAL A 375 20.05 -28.10 22.64
N ASP A 376 19.42 -27.18 23.36
CA ASP A 376 17.98 -27.23 23.66
C ASP A 376 17.10 -27.02 22.42
N TYR A 377 17.59 -26.31 21.39
CA TYR A 377 16.91 -26.14 20.11
C TYR A 377 16.89 -27.45 19.31
N GLU A 378 18.07 -28.05 19.09
CA GLU A 378 18.22 -29.30 18.32
C GLU A 378 17.57 -30.51 19.03
N GLU A 379 17.65 -30.58 20.36
CA GLU A 379 16.95 -31.59 21.16
C GLU A 379 15.47 -31.24 21.44
N GLY A 380 14.91 -30.26 20.73
CA GLY A 380 13.48 -29.95 20.67
C GLY A 380 12.86 -29.32 21.92
N ARG A 381 13.64 -29.01 22.96
CA ARG A 381 13.17 -28.47 24.25
C ARG A 381 12.60 -27.05 24.18
N LEU A 382 12.86 -26.31 23.10
CA LEU A 382 12.45 -24.89 22.97
C LEU A 382 11.12 -24.63 22.24
N GLY A 383 10.41 -25.67 21.76
CA GLY A 383 9.27 -25.52 20.82
C GLY A 383 8.18 -24.49 21.18
N ASP A 384 7.84 -24.34 22.47
CA ASP A 384 6.85 -23.38 22.96
C ASP A 384 7.44 -21.98 23.26
N LYS A 385 8.77 -21.86 23.40
CA LYS A 385 9.46 -20.60 23.68
C LYS A 385 9.85 -19.83 22.40
N LEU A 386 9.93 -20.54 21.27
CA LEU A 386 10.24 -19.96 19.95
C LEU A 386 9.06 -19.15 19.39
N GLN A 387 9.24 -17.84 19.25
CA GLN A 387 8.28 -16.94 18.59
C GLN A 387 8.38 -17.12 17.06
N THR A 388 9.61 -17.09 16.54
CA THR A 388 9.98 -17.42 15.15
C THR A 388 11.13 -18.44 15.13
N GLY A 389 11.61 -18.80 13.94
CA GLY A 389 12.77 -19.66 13.73
C GLY A 389 13.27 -19.57 12.28
N TYR A 390 14.42 -20.17 11.98
CA TYR A 390 14.96 -20.19 10.62
C TYR A 390 13.98 -20.90 9.66
N PRO A 391 13.51 -20.28 8.55
CA PRO A 391 12.47 -20.82 7.67
C PRO A 391 12.78 -22.12 6.89
N ARG A 392 13.82 -22.87 7.29
CA ARG A 392 14.14 -24.22 6.80
C ARG A 392 13.90 -25.28 7.87
N PHE A 393 14.18 -24.95 9.13
CA PHE A 393 14.03 -25.86 10.27
C PHE A 393 12.66 -25.67 10.95
N PHE A 394 12.17 -24.43 10.98
CA PHE A 394 10.91 -24.00 11.58
C PHE A 394 9.95 -23.46 10.51
N ILE A 395 8.73 -24.01 10.44
CA ILE A 395 7.65 -23.47 9.59
C ILE A 395 7.05 -22.27 10.32
N HIS A 396 6.98 -21.09 9.68
CA HIS A 396 6.52 -19.86 10.33
C HIS A 396 5.10 -19.98 10.91
N ARG A 397 4.84 -19.35 12.06
CA ARG A 397 3.59 -19.50 12.83
C ARG A 397 2.35 -19.14 12.01
N SER A 398 2.43 -18.21 11.07
CA SER A 398 1.28 -17.83 10.23
C SER A 398 1.02 -18.83 9.10
N ILE A 399 2.07 -19.49 8.58
CA ILE A 399 1.92 -20.68 7.71
C ILE A 399 1.28 -21.83 8.50
N GLN A 400 1.67 -22.05 9.76
CA GLN A 400 1.03 -23.05 10.64
C GLN A 400 -0.47 -22.77 10.85
N LYS A 401 -0.84 -21.51 11.16
CA LYS A 401 -2.25 -21.07 11.31
C LYS A 401 -3.06 -21.33 10.03
N LEU A 402 -2.56 -20.92 8.86
CA LEU A 402 -3.23 -21.11 7.59
C LEU A 402 -3.37 -22.61 7.25
N ALA A 403 -2.32 -23.40 7.47
CA ALA A 403 -2.34 -24.85 7.29
C ALA A 403 -3.42 -25.51 8.17
N ALA A 404 -3.54 -25.12 9.44
CA ALA A 404 -4.58 -25.65 10.33
C ALA A 404 -6.00 -25.31 9.84
N VAL A 405 -6.25 -24.06 9.42
CA VAL A 405 -7.56 -23.64 8.87
C VAL A 405 -7.91 -24.43 7.60
N LEU A 406 -6.94 -24.61 6.69
CA LEU A 406 -7.16 -25.34 5.44
C LEU A 406 -7.25 -26.86 5.67
N GLN A 407 -6.56 -27.42 6.65
CA GLN A 407 -6.67 -28.82 7.07
C GLN A 407 -8.08 -29.10 7.60
N CYS A 408 -8.58 -28.28 8.54
CA CYS A 408 -9.96 -28.40 9.06
C CYS A 408 -11.04 -28.35 7.95
N LYS A 409 -10.77 -27.67 6.83
CA LYS A 409 -11.70 -27.49 5.71
C LYS A 409 -11.61 -28.56 4.62
N PHE A 410 -10.43 -29.15 4.38
CA PHE A 410 -10.18 -30.01 3.21
C PHE A 410 -9.59 -31.40 3.51
N ALA A 411 -9.08 -31.63 4.73
CA ALA A 411 -8.49 -32.89 5.14
C ALA A 411 -9.55 -33.90 5.61
N ARG A 412 -9.22 -35.18 5.51
CA ARG A 412 -9.94 -36.30 6.14
C ARG A 412 -9.33 -36.60 7.51
N PRO A 413 -10.02 -37.31 8.41
CA PRO A 413 -9.42 -37.78 9.67
C PRO A 413 -8.13 -38.55 9.40
N GLY A 414 -7.02 -38.15 10.04
CA GLY A 414 -5.69 -38.73 9.85
C GLY A 414 -4.87 -38.19 8.67
N GLU A 415 -5.39 -37.22 7.90
CA GLU A 415 -4.61 -36.46 6.91
C GLU A 415 -4.04 -35.16 7.51
N HIS A 416 -2.77 -34.89 7.22
CA HIS A 416 -2.12 -33.58 7.39
C HIS A 416 -2.02 -32.85 6.05
N CYS A 417 -1.80 -31.53 6.07
CA CYS A 417 -1.60 -30.74 4.85
C CYS A 417 -0.23 -30.05 4.77
N MET A 418 0.17 -29.67 3.55
CA MET A 418 1.26 -28.73 3.28
C MET A 418 0.90 -27.82 2.10
N LEU A 419 1.36 -26.57 2.14
CA LEU A 419 0.89 -25.48 1.28
C LEU A 419 1.97 -25.03 0.29
N PHE A 420 1.60 -24.99 -0.99
CA PHE A 420 2.48 -24.64 -2.11
C PHE A 420 1.86 -23.54 -2.99
N PRO A 421 2.67 -22.62 -3.55
CA PRO A 421 2.18 -21.53 -4.41
C PRO A 421 1.91 -21.97 -5.85
N THR A 422 2.51 -23.08 -6.33
CA THR A 422 2.37 -23.55 -7.72
C THR A 422 1.88 -25.01 -7.79
N PRO A 423 1.19 -25.41 -8.88
CA PRO A 423 0.79 -26.81 -9.08
C PRO A 423 2.00 -27.72 -9.33
N GLN A 424 3.11 -27.15 -9.79
CA GLN A 424 4.38 -27.82 -10.04
C GLN A 424 5.01 -28.31 -8.74
N TYR A 425 5.26 -27.43 -7.76
CA TYR A 425 5.80 -27.83 -6.45
C TYR A 425 4.86 -28.80 -5.71
N ALA A 426 3.55 -28.60 -5.80
CA ALA A 426 2.57 -29.52 -5.21
C ALA A 426 2.64 -30.94 -5.83
N SER A 427 2.86 -31.03 -7.14
CA SER A 427 3.02 -32.31 -7.85
C SER A 427 4.39 -32.96 -7.54
N GLN A 428 5.47 -32.18 -7.56
CA GLN A 428 6.81 -32.64 -7.17
C GLN A 428 6.83 -33.15 -5.71
N CYS A 429 6.12 -32.49 -4.79
CA CYS A 429 5.96 -32.96 -3.42
C CYS A 429 5.26 -34.32 -3.34
N ARG A 430 4.11 -34.45 -4.04
CA ARG A 430 3.35 -35.71 -4.14
C ARG A 430 4.22 -36.85 -4.67
N ASP A 431 4.98 -36.60 -5.73
CA ASP A 431 5.73 -37.65 -6.42
C ASP A 431 7.05 -37.99 -5.71
N TYR A 432 7.72 -37.02 -5.08
CA TYR A 432 8.81 -37.27 -4.14
C TYR A 432 8.36 -38.15 -2.95
N VAL A 433 7.26 -37.80 -2.28
CA VAL A 433 6.78 -38.59 -1.12
C VAL A 433 6.42 -40.02 -1.55
N ARG A 434 5.79 -40.20 -2.73
CA ARG A 434 5.54 -41.52 -3.32
C ARG A 434 6.82 -42.29 -3.64
N ALA A 435 7.82 -41.63 -4.24
CA ALA A 435 9.08 -42.27 -4.60
C ALA A 435 9.89 -42.69 -3.37
N MET A 436 9.96 -41.86 -2.34
CA MET A 436 10.70 -42.17 -1.11
C MET A 436 9.99 -43.22 -0.24
N GLU A 437 8.67 -43.14 -0.11
CA GLU A 437 7.88 -44.17 0.59
C GLU A 437 7.92 -45.52 -0.16
N GLY A 438 7.90 -45.50 -1.50
CA GLY A 438 8.10 -46.68 -2.32
C GLY A 438 9.49 -47.31 -2.14
N LYS A 439 10.56 -46.49 -2.06
CA LYS A 439 11.92 -46.97 -1.73
C LYS A 439 11.96 -47.59 -0.32
N ARG A 440 11.31 -46.97 0.67
CA ARG A 440 11.23 -47.47 2.06
C ARG A 440 10.55 -48.84 2.13
N LEU A 441 9.32 -48.95 1.61
CA LEU A 441 8.54 -50.19 1.61
C LEU A 441 9.22 -51.33 0.84
N ALA A 442 9.92 -51.01 -0.27
CA ALA A 442 10.74 -51.99 -0.98
C ALA A 442 11.92 -52.51 -0.15
N SER A 443 12.59 -51.65 0.62
CA SER A 443 13.66 -52.07 1.54
C SER A 443 13.15 -52.89 2.73
N GLU A 444 11.90 -52.69 3.13
CA GLU A 444 11.19 -53.46 4.16
C GLU A 444 10.51 -54.73 3.61
N GLY A 445 10.78 -55.10 2.35
CA GLY A 445 10.25 -56.31 1.70
C GLY A 445 8.73 -56.35 1.54
N THR A 446 8.04 -55.22 1.76
CA THR A 446 6.58 -55.15 1.82
C THR A 446 6.03 -54.69 0.47
N PRO A 447 5.23 -55.51 -0.24
CA PRO A 447 4.70 -55.15 -1.55
C PRO A 447 3.69 -53.99 -1.45
N LEU A 448 3.78 -53.04 -2.39
CA LEU A 448 2.86 -51.91 -2.47
C LEU A 448 1.44 -52.39 -2.86
N SER A 449 0.58 -52.66 -1.87
CA SER A 449 -0.80 -53.12 -2.13
C SER A 449 -1.70 -52.03 -2.71
N ALA A 450 -1.33 -50.75 -2.55
CA ALA A 450 -1.97 -49.59 -3.15
C ALA A 450 -0.97 -48.43 -3.28
N PRO A 451 -1.13 -47.51 -4.26
CA PRO A 451 -0.34 -46.28 -4.33
C PRO A 451 -0.67 -45.34 -3.16
N VAL A 452 0.35 -44.66 -2.63
CA VAL A 452 0.22 -43.77 -1.46
C VAL A 452 -0.88 -42.71 -1.69
N PRO A 453 -1.89 -42.60 -0.80
CA PRO A 453 -3.09 -41.80 -1.00
C PRO A 453 -2.84 -40.31 -0.71
N ILE A 454 -2.08 -39.67 -1.59
CA ILE A 454 -1.80 -38.23 -1.57
C ILE A 454 -2.78 -37.51 -2.52
N ARG A 455 -3.44 -36.47 -2.01
CA ARG A 455 -4.40 -35.64 -2.76
C ARG A 455 -3.83 -34.23 -2.94
N ILE A 456 -4.18 -33.55 -4.03
CA ILE A 456 -3.87 -32.12 -4.23
C ILE A 456 -5.20 -31.38 -4.41
N VAL A 457 -5.44 -30.35 -3.60
CA VAL A 457 -6.59 -29.45 -3.71
C VAL A 457 -6.09 -28.09 -4.18
N ARG A 458 -6.59 -27.62 -5.33
CA ARG A 458 -6.43 -26.24 -5.77
C ARG A 458 -7.50 -25.40 -5.06
N PHE A 459 -7.07 -24.46 -4.24
CA PHE A 459 -7.93 -23.51 -3.54
C PHE A 459 -7.69 -22.09 -4.08
N CYS A 460 -8.73 -21.27 -4.08
CA CYS A 460 -8.70 -19.90 -4.57
C CYS A 460 -9.19 -18.97 -3.46
N VAL A 461 -8.39 -17.97 -3.12
CA VAL A 461 -8.69 -16.95 -2.13
C VAL A 461 -8.94 -15.63 -2.86
N MET A 462 -10.09 -15.01 -2.59
CA MET A 462 -10.60 -13.80 -3.24
C MET A 462 -11.03 -12.79 -2.18
N ALA A 463 -10.66 -11.52 -2.33
CA ALA A 463 -11.28 -10.44 -1.56
C ALA A 463 -12.75 -10.23 -2.00
N ASN A 464 -13.58 -9.68 -1.12
CA ASN A 464 -14.98 -9.36 -1.40
C ASN A 464 -15.17 -7.83 -1.44
N ASP A 465 -15.35 -7.27 -2.63
CA ASP A 465 -15.52 -5.81 -2.87
C ASP A 465 -16.78 -5.20 -2.22
N ALA A 466 -17.68 -6.03 -1.67
CA ALA A 466 -19.02 -5.63 -1.23
C ALA A 466 -19.09 -4.86 0.10
N GLN A 467 -18.00 -4.74 0.87
CA GLN A 467 -18.01 -4.10 2.19
C GLN A 467 -17.25 -2.75 2.25
N ASP A 468 -16.28 -2.50 1.37
CA ASP A 468 -15.57 -1.20 1.30
C ASP A 468 -16.33 -0.12 0.49
N ALA A 469 -17.55 -0.40 0.06
CA ALA A 469 -18.42 0.52 -0.68
C ALA A 469 -18.89 1.77 0.11
N GLY A 470 -18.50 1.90 1.39
CA GLY A 470 -18.80 3.05 2.25
C GLY A 470 -17.82 4.23 2.16
N ALA A 471 -16.67 4.07 1.48
CA ALA A 471 -15.67 5.13 1.34
C ALA A 471 -15.96 6.07 0.14
N PRO A 472 -15.78 7.40 0.27
CA PRO A 472 -16.05 8.34 -0.83
C PRO A 472 -15.10 8.13 -2.02
N SER A 473 -15.62 8.34 -3.23
CA SER A 473 -15.05 7.88 -4.49
C SER A 473 -13.82 8.63 -5.01
N SER A 474 -13.27 9.60 -4.25
CA SER A 474 -12.12 10.43 -4.66
C SER A 474 -10.75 9.74 -4.58
N VAL A 475 -10.66 8.53 -4.04
CA VAL A 475 -9.39 7.79 -3.83
C VAL A 475 -9.21 6.63 -4.85
N ARG A 476 -10.13 6.46 -5.81
CA ARG A 476 -10.09 5.37 -6.81
C ARG A 476 -9.17 5.67 -8.01
N ASN A 477 -7.91 5.98 -7.75
CA ASN A 477 -6.88 6.16 -8.79
C ASN A 477 -5.99 4.91 -8.92
N ALA A 478 -5.97 4.30 -10.12
CA ALA A 478 -5.02 3.33 -10.69
C ALA A 478 -4.63 2.05 -9.89
N ALA A 479 -4.31 2.12 -8.60
CA ALA A 479 -3.71 1.05 -7.81
C ALA A 479 -4.61 -0.18 -7.59
N THR A 480 -5.92 -0.07 -7.81
CA THR A 480 -6.90 -1.14 -7.51
C THR A 480 -6.89 -2.29 -8.53
N ALA A 481 -6.31 -2.11 -9.72
CA ALA A 481 -6.32 -3.14 -10.77
C ALA A 481 -5.56 -4.43 -10.38
N ASP A 482 -4.44 -4.31 -9.67
CA ASP A 482 -3.63 -5.47 -9.26
C ASP A 482 -4.04 -6.07 -7.90
N ALA A 483 -4.82 -5.33 -7.10
CA ALA A 483 -5.39 -5.82 -5.85
C ALA A 483 -6.53 -6.85 -6.05
N GLN A 484 -7.04 -7.01 -7.27
CA GLN A 484 -8.14 -7.93 -7.61
C GLN A 484 -7.67 -9.31 -8.11
N ARG A 485 -6.37 -9.65 -7.99
CA ARG A 485 -5.86 -10.95 -8.47
C ARG A 485 -6.25 -12.12 -7.55
N PRO A 486 -6.75 -13.26 -8.09
CA PRO A 486 -7.02 -14.47 -7.32
C PRO A 486 -5.73 -15.07 -6.75
N ILE A 487 -5.64 -15.22 -5.43
CA ILE A 487 -4.54 -15.96 -4.81
C ILE A 487 -4.84 -17.45 -4.92
N LEU A 488 -4.01 -18.17 -5.69
CA LEU A 488 -4.12 -19.61 -5.88
C LEU A 488 -3.19 -20.34 -4.90
N LEU A 489 -3.75 -21.23 -4.08
CA LEU A 489 -3.03 -22.11 -3.17
C LEU A 489 -3.19 -23.57 -3.59
N TYR A 490 -2.11 -24.34 -3.50
CA TYR A 490 -2.12 -25.78 -3.77
C TYR A 490 -1.83 -26.54 -2.48
N ILE A 491 -2.88 -27.20 -1.96
CA ILE A 491 -2.86 -27.90 -0.69
C ILE A 491 -2.57 -29.37 -0.98
N VAL A 492 -1.39 -29.86 -0.60
CA VAL A 492 -1.06 -31.29 -0.68
C VAL A 492 -1.49 -31.94 0.63
N LEU A 493 -2.35 -32.96 0.53
CA LEU A 493 -2.95 -33.68 1.65
C LEU A 493 -2.44 -35.13 1.65
N TYR A 494 -1.96 -35.60 2.79
CA TYR A 494 -1.28 -36.89 2.95
C TYR A 494 -1.52 -37.45 4.37
N PRO A 495 -1.46 -38.78 4.57
CA PRO A 495 -1.50 -39.38 5.90
C PRO A 495 -0.45 -38.78 6.84
N GLU A 496 -0.83 -38.43 8.07
CA GLU A 496 0.00 -37.71 9.05
C GLU A 496 1.41 -38.32 9.25
N GLN A 497 1.50 -39.65 9.20
CA GLN A 497 2.73 -40.45 9.26
C GLN A 497 3.80 -40.03 8.23
N LEU A 498 3.40 -39.45 7.09
CA LEU A 498 4.28 -39.01 6.01
C LEU A 498 4.75 -37.55 6.16
N PHE A 499 4.35 -36.87 7.25
CA PHE A 499 4.82 -35.51 7.55
C PHE A 499 6.35 -35.35 7.52
N PRO A 500 7.19 -36.29 8.01
CA PRO A 500 8.64 -36.18 7.89
C PRO A 500 9.12 -36.15 6.43
N LEU A 501 8.51 -36.94 5.54
CA LEU A 501 8.83 -36.92 4.11
C LEU A 501 8.39 -35.61 3.47
N ALA A 502 7.18 -35.13 3.74
CA ALA A 502 6.68 -33.85 3.22
C ALA A 502 7.51 -32.65 3.74
N LYS A 503 7.83 -32.61 5.05
CA LYS A 503 8.76 -31.62 5.63
C LYS A 503 10.10 -31.69 4.93
N SER A 504 10.63 -32.89 4.68
CA SER A 504 11.90 -33.03 3.95
C SER A 504 11.79 -32.49 2.51
N PHE A 505 10.69 -32.69 1.78
CA PHE A 505 10.53 -32.08 0.46
C PHE A 505 10.62 -30.55 0.54
N TRP A 506 9.86 -29.94 1.45
CA TRP A 506 9.86 -28.50 1.68
C TRP A 506 11.21 -27.95 2.17
N GLN A 507 11.92 -28.69 3.04
CA GLN A 507 13.22 -28.31 3.60
C GLN A 507 14.36 -28.38 2.59
N HIS A 508 14.34 -29.29 1.61
CA HIS A 508 15.38 -29.30 0.57
C HIS A 508 15.01 -28.41 -0.62
N THR A 509 13.78 -28.50 -1.16
CA THR A 509 13.43 -27.77 -2.41
C THR A 509 13.08 -26.29 -2.22
N GLY A 510 12.59 -25.90 -1.05
CA GLY A 510 12.24 -24.49 -0.76
C GLY A 510 10.94 -23.99 -1.39
N GLY A 511 10.22 -24.81 -2.17
CA GLY A 511 9.02 -24.42 -2.93
C GLY A 511 7.75 -24.12 -2.12
N GLY A 512 7.84 -23.78 -0.82
CA GLY A 512 6.68 -23.47 0.01
C GLY A 512 6.12 -22.06 -0.19
N ILE A 513 5.00 -21.74 0.45
CA ILE A 513 4.50 -20.36 0.58
C ILE A 513 5.33 -19.54 1.57
N SER A 514 5.36 -18.20 1.42
CA SER A 514 5.99 -17.29 2.38
C SER A 514 5.06 -16.92 3.55
N SER A 515 5.61 -16.28 4.59
CA SER A 515 4.84 -15.78 5.73
C SER A 515 3.87 -14.66 5.33
N ARG A 516 4.32 -13.71 4.49
CA ARG A 516 3.49 -12.61 3.95
C ARG A 516 2.27 -13.15 3.18
N LEU A 517 2.50 -14.07 2.23
CA LEU A 517 1.43 -14.76 1.50
C LEU A 517 0.47 -15.51 2.45
N ALA A 518 0.98 -16.16 3.51
CA ALA A 518 0.12 -16.83 4.47
C ALA A 518 -0.76 -15.85 5.29
N GLU A 519 -0.24 -14.68 5.64
CA GLU A 519 -0.98 -13.66 6.39
C GLU A 519 -2.00 -12.93 5.53
N GLU A 520 -1.70 -12.61 4.27
CA GLU A 520 -2.69 -12.06 3.34
C GLU A 520 -3.84 -13.05 3.08
N CYS A 521 -3.54 -14.34 2.95
CA CYS A 521 -4.57 -15.38 2.86
C CYS A 521 -5.42 -15.46 4.14
N LEU A 522 -4.82 -15.36 5.33
CA LEU A 522 -5.55 -15.33 6.60
C LEU A 522 -6.40 -14.06 6.74
N ARG A 523 -5.90 -12.90 6.30
CA ARG A 523 -6.63 -11.63 6.29
C ARG A 523 -7.89 -11.76 5.43
N ILE A 524 -7.75 -12.19 4.18
CA ILE A 524 -8.89 -12.36 3.27
C ILE A 524 -9.88 -13.40 3.81
N LEU A 525 -9.41 -14.54 4.34
CA LEU A 525 -10.29 -15.56 4.93
C LEU A 525 -11.05 -15.05 6.16
N ALA A 526 -10.47 -14.16 6.95
CA ALA A 526 -11.11 -13.57 8.13
C ALA A 526 -12.16 -12.48 7.80
N HIS A 527 -12.01 -11.77 6.68
CA HIS A 527 -13.05 -10.84 6.20
C HIS A 527 -14.21 -11.61 5.53
N ASN A 528 -13.90 -12.77 4.95
CA ASN A 528 -14.87 -13.66 4.32
C ASN A 528 -15.48 -14.66 5.32
N ASP A 529 -16.15 -14.16 6.38
CA ASP A 529 -16.81 -14.98 7.43
C ASP A 529 -17.67 -16.14 6.85
N SER A 530 -18.31 -15.92 5.69
CA SER A 530 -19.13 -16.93 4.99
C SER A 530 -18.33 -18.13 4.46
N LEU A 531 -17.01 -18.03 4.29
CA LEU A 531 -16.13 -19.12 3.89
C LEU A 531 -15.72 -20.02 5.06
N LEU A 532 -16.02 -19.66 6.31
CA LEU A 532 -15.65 -20.37 7.53
C LEU A 532 -16.83 -21.14 8.18
N GLY A 533 -17.91 -21.38 7.42
CA GLY A 533 -19.13 -22.06 7.88
C GLY A 533 -18.87 -23.36 8.65
N ASP A 534 -19.41 -23.44 9.87
CA ASP A 534 -19.35 -24.55 10.84
C ASP A 534 -17.98 -25.21 11.10
N CYS A 535 -16.88 -24.55 10.71
CA CYS A 535 -15.54 -24.84 11.23
C CYS A 535 -15.47 -24.37 12.69
N GLY A 536 -15.98 -25.22 13.58
CA GLY A 536 -16.48 -24.81 14.89
C GLY A 536 -15.49 -24.12 15.84
N LYS A 537 -16.05 -23.19 16.62
CA LYS A 537 -15.56 -22.63 17.91
C LYS A 537 -14.19 -23.19 18.34
N LEU A 538 -13.11 -22.46 18.02
CA LEU A 538 -11.75 -22.85 18.38
C LEU A 538 -11.63 -23.21 19.87
N VAL A 539 -11.11 -24.40 20.13
CA VAL A 539 -10.94 -24.96 21.48
C VAL A 539 -9.79 -24.21 22.18
N HIS A 540 -10.09 -23.51 23.27
CA HIS A 540 -9.05 -23.18 24.25
C HIS A 540 -8.46 -24.50 24.78
N PRO A 541 -7.13 -24.67 24.79
CA PRO A 541 -6.50 -25.92 25.22
C PRO A 541 -6.83 -26.18 26.70
N GLN A 542 -7.67 -27.19 26.97
CA GLN A 542 -7.93 -27.64 28.33
C GLN A 542 -6.72 -28.42 28.83
N THR A 543 -6.15 -27.97 29.93
CA THR A 543 -5.08 -28.68 30.65
C THR A 543 -5.60 -30.02 31.16
N SER A 544 -4.81 -31.08 30.96
CA SER A 544 -5.16 -32.44 31.37
C SER A 544 -5.37 -32.53 32.88
N ALA A 545 -6.56 -32.97 33.31
CA ALA A 545 -6.95 -32.98 34.72
C ALA A 545 -6.05 -33.88 35.58
N ARG A 546 -5.58 -33.35 36.72
CA ARG A 546 -4.98 -34.14 37.81
C ARG A 546 -5.92 -34.15 39.02
N ARG A 547 -6.01 -35.29 39.70
CA ARG A 547 -7.02 -35.55 40.75
C ARG A 547 -6.84 -34.66 41.99
N SER A 548 -7.96 -34.40 42.66
CA SER A 548 -8.07 -33.56 43.85
C SER A 548 -7.57 -34.20 45.14
N SER A 549 -6.90 -33.41 45.99
CA SER A 549 -6.80 -33.63 47.44
C SER A 549 -6.73 -32.28 48.15
N THR A 550 -7.59 -32.05 49.13
CA THR A 550 -7.79 -30.74 49.79
C THR A 550 -6.94 -30.56 51.05
N THR A 551 -6.29 -29.39 51.22
CA THR A 551 -6.21 -28.71 52.54
C THR A 551 -5.71 -27.24 52.46
N THR A 552 -6.50 -26.34 53.06
CA THR A 552 -6.12 -25.11 53.81
C THR A 552 -5.01 -24.14 53.34
N ALA A 553 -5.47 -22.96 52.88
CA ALA A 553 -5.17 -21.62 53.43
C ALA A 553 -4.03 -20.72 52.86
N ALA A 554 -4.33 -19.40 52.93
CA ALA A 554 -3.46 -18.22 52.79
C ALA A 554 -2.80 -17.92 51.42
N GLY A 555 -3.46 -17.08 50.61
CA GLY A 555 -2.86 -16.37 49.47
C GLY A 555 -3.51 -14.99 49.25
N VAL A 556 -2.70 -13.96 48.97
CA VAL A 556 -3.17 -12.57 48.77
C VAL A 556 -3.43 -12.33 47.26
N PRO A 557 -4.59 -11.77 46.86
CA PRO A 557 -4.95 -11.68 45.44
C PRO A 557 -4.40 -10.44 44.73
N ALA A 558 -3.64 -10.65 43.66
CA ALA A 558 -3.41 -9.63 42.63
C ALA A 558 -4.64 -9.54 41.70
N ARG A 559 -5.04 -8.32 41.32
CA ARG A 559 -6.20 -8.10 40.43
C ARG A 559 -5.83 -8.26 38.96
N GLY A 560 -6.51 -9.16 38.26
CA GLY A 560 -6.65 -9.12 36.80
C GLY A 560 -7.88 -8.31 36.36
N GLY A 561 -7.90 -7.88 35.09
CA GLY A 561 -9.07 -7.32 34.41
C GLY A 561 -9.25 -7.99 33.06
N GLY A 562 -10.44 -8.52 32.78
CA GLY A 562 -10.70 -9.40 31.62
C GLY A 562 -11.50 -8.75 30.49
N PHE A 563 -11.57 -9.46 29.35
CA PHE A 563 -12.35 -9.08 28.17
C PHE A 563 -13.87 -9.01 28.44
N GLY A 564 -14.54 -8.05 27.81
CA GLY A 564 -16.00 -7.99 27.67
C GLY A 564 -16.44 -8.18 26.22
N ARG A 565 -17.54 -8.92 26.00
CA ARG A 565 -18.22 -9.11 24.70
C ARG A 565 -19.66 -8.60 24.78
N SER A 566 -20.33 -8.49 23.62
CA SER A 566 -21.73 -8.04 23.45
C SER A 566 -21.88 -6.50 23.54
N ARG A 567 -22.86 -5.84 22.89
CA ARG A 567 -24.05 -6.35 22.21
C ARG A 567 -24.61 -5.32 21.22
N TYR A 568 -25.04 -5.72 20.02
CA TYR A 568 -26.15 -5.07 19.31
C TYR A 568 -26.92 -6.11 18.50
N GLN A 569 -28.25 -5.98 18.46
CA GLN A 569 -29.16 -6.82 17.69
C GLN A 569 -29.85 -5.97 16.61
N SER A 570 -30.13 -6.59 15.47
CA SER A 570 -30.88 -5.99 14.36
C SER A 570 -32.35 -5.77 14.70
N ARG A 571 -32.94 -4.70 14.16
CA ARG A 571 -34.36 -4.71 13.76
C ARG A 571 -34.54 -3.87 12.48
N GLN A 572 -35.49 -4.27 11.65
CA GLN A 572 -35.55 -3.95 10.22
C GLN A 572 -36.99 -3.65 9.79
N ALA A 573 -37.16 -2.59 9.00
CA ALA A 573 -38.25 -2.25 8.07
C ALA A 573 -37.71 -1.04 7.25
N ASP A 574 -37.61 -1.06 5.92
CA ASP A 574 -38.64 -1.20 4.87
C ASP A 574 -39.56 0.05 4.78
N LEU A 575 -39.88 0.64 3.62
CA LEU A 575 -39.43 0.43 2.22
C LEU A 575 -39.89 1.60 1.32
N THR A 576 -39.26 1.73 0.13
CA THR A 576 -39.63 2.39 -1.16
C THR A 576 -38.78 3.63 -1.54
N ALA A 577 -38.00 3.63 -2.65
CA ALA A 577 -38.32 3.72 -4.10
C ALA A 577 -38.69 5.17 -4.54
N SER A 578 -38.27 5.74 -5.69
CA SER A 578 -37.51 5.29 -6.89
C SER A 578 -36.95 6.52 -7.68
N VAL A 579 -35.67 6.62 -8.06
CA VAL A 579 -35.02 6.25 -9.37
C VAL A 579 -35.15 7.28 -10.54
N GLN A 580 -34.03 7.54 -11.26
CA GLN A 580 -33.86 8.21 -12.59
C GLN A 580 -34.11 9.75 -12.70
N SER A 581 -33.45 10.52 -13.60
CA SER A 581 -32.30 10.28 -14.52
C SER A 581 -31.58 11.58 -14.98
N ASP A 582 -30.35 11.42 -15.53
CA ASP A 582 -29.58 12.32 -16.44
C ASP A 582 -30.33 12.68 -17.77
N PRO A 583 -29.84 13.54 -18.72
CA PRO A 583 -28.42 13.87 -19.03
C PRO A 583 -28.03 15.26 -19.67
N ALA A 584 -26.70 15.41 -19.95
CA ALA A 584 -26.08 15.90 -21.23
C ALA A 584 -25.50 17.35 -21.45
N THR A 585 -24.19 17.37 -21.76
CA THR A 585 -23.46 18.07 -22.88
C THR A 585 -23.08 19.58 -22.95
N SER A 586 -21.78 19.83 -23.23
CA SER A 586 -21.17 20.84 -24.16
C SER A 586 -21.14 22.35 -23.82
N SER A 587 -20.26 23.22 -24.36
CA SER A 587 -18.85 23.10 -24.87
C SER A 587 -18.20 24.47 -25.25
N LEU A 588 -16.90 24.64 -24.97
CA LEU A 588 -15.83 25.41 -25.69
C LEU A 588 -16.07 26.77 -26.43
N SER A 589 -15.20 27.76 -26.15
CA SER A 589 -14.49 28.65 -27.14
C SER A 589 -13.54 29.64 -26.41
N SER A 590 -12.21 29.48 -26.50
CA SER A 590 -11.24 30.21 -27.37
C SER A 590 -11.18 31.74 -27.19
N SER A 591 -10.02 32.39 -27.00
CA SER A 591 -8.90 32.47 -27.98
C SER A 591 -7.63 33.14 -27.42
N ILE A 592 -6.50 33.10 -28.17
CA ILE A 592 -5.16 33.66 -27.83
C ILE A 592 -4.71 34.63 -28.96
N PRO A 593 -3.72 35.52 -28.76
CA PRO A 593 -2.40 35.24 -29.36
C PRO A 593 -1.17 35.67 -28.51
N SER A 594 0.02 35.18 -28.91
CA SER A 594 1.32 35.29 -28.21
C SER A 594 2.31 36.29 -28.81
N ILE A 595 3.31 36.75 -28.03
CA ILE A 595 4.63 37.26 -28.49
C ILE A 595 5.68 37.13 -27.35
N LEU A 596 6.98 37.11 -27.69
CA LEU A 596 8.11 36.69 -26.84
C LEU A 596 8.55 37.73 -25.77
N GLY A 597 9.22 37.28 -24.68
CA GLY A 597 9.81 38.22 -23.69
C GLY A 597 10.58 37.67 -22.46
N THR A 598 11.44 36.65 -22.59
CA THR A 598 12.58 36.30 -21.68
C THR A 598 12.51 36.64 -20.15
N ASN A 599 12.19 35.66 -19.30
CA ASN A 599 13.02 35.24 -18.14
C ASN A 599 12.28 34.20 -17.27
N GLU A 600 12.77 32.96 -17.22
CA GLU A 600 12.35 31.93 -16.25
C GLU A 600 13.58 31.16 -15.75
N GLN A 601 13.83 31.22 -14.43
CA GLN A 601 14.75 30.35 -13.70
C GLN A 601 14.34 30.29 -12.21
N ALA A 602 14.40 29.09 -11.63
CA ALA A 602 14.46 28.81 -10.19
C ALA A 602 13.26 29.21 -9.30
N VAL A 603 12.13 28.52 -9.48
CA VAL A 603 11.33 27.92 -8.38
C VAL A 603 10.79 26.59 -8.90
N ASP A 604 10.99 25.49 -8.16
CA ASP A 604 10.09 24.30 -8.04
C ASP A 604 10.80 23.11 -7.33
N ASP A 605 12.14 23.00 -7.38
CA ASP A 605 12.89 21.82 -6.88
C ASP A 605 12.69 21.50 -5.37
N GLU A 606 12.47 22.49 -4.50
CA GLU A 606 12.41 22.28 -3.04
C GLU A 606 11.15 21.54 -2.56
N ASP A 607 10.01 21.65 -3.27
CA ASP A 607 8.74 21.03 -2.84
C ASP A 607 8.63 19.53 -3.23
N GLU A 608 9.32 19.09 -4.29
CA GLU A 608 9.43 17.66 -4.61
C GLU A 608 10.35 16.92 -3.62
N GLU A 609 11.51 17.50 -3.25
CA GLU A 609 12.42 16.88 -2.29
C GLU A 609 11.77 16.74 -0.89
N LEU A 610 11.07 17.78 -0.43
CA LEU A 610 10.33 17.77 0.83
C LEU A 610 9.16 16.76 0.86
N THR A 611 8.49 16.52 -0.27
CA THR A 611 7.43 15.50 -0.35
C THR A 611 7.99 14.07 -0.45
N LEU A 612 9.15 13.90 -1.07
CA LEU A 612 9.86 12.62 -1.11
C LEU A 612 10.37 12.21 0.28
N GLU A 613 11.02 13.12 1.03
CA GLU A 613 11.41 12.86 2.42
C GLU A 613 10.21 12.48 3.30
N HIS A 614 9.07 13.16 3.13
CA HIS A 614 7.85 12.84 3.89
C HIS A 614 7.27 11.47 3.54
N ALA A 615 7.37 11.04 2.29
CA ALA A 615 6.98 9.70 1.87
C ALA A 615 7.88 8.63 2.51
N VAL A 616 9.21 8.81 2.43
CA VAL A 616 10.21 7.90 3.02
C VAL A 616 10.04 7.80 4.54
N PHE A 617 9.91 8.94 5.24
CA PHE A 617 9.71 8.95 6.70
C PHE A 617 8.42 8.25 7.16
N VAL A 618 7.36 8.27 6.35
CA VAL A 618 6.12 7.52 6.61
C VAL A 618 6.27 6.04 6.22
N GLU A 619 7.02 5.71 5.18
CA GLU A 619 7.33 4.34 4.76
C GLU A 619 8.17 3.61 5.83
N GLU A 620 9.29 4.20 6.25
CA GLU A 620 10.19 3.64 7.28
C GLU A 620 9.48 3.38 8.60
N ARG A 621 8.61 4.33 9.02
CA ARG A 621 8.06 4.36 10.38
C ARG A 621 6.69 3.70 10.53
N TYR A 622 5.93 3.59 9.44
CA TYR A 622 4.58 3.02 9.46
C TYR A 622 4.33 1.91 8.43
N GLY A 623 5.33 1.55 7.61
CA GLY A 623 5.33 0.30 6.85
C GLY A 623 4.11 0.11 5.94
N ARG A 624 3.62 1.20 5.32
CA ARG A 624 2.52 1.10 4.35
C ARG A 624 2.95 0.20 3.19
N ASN A 625 2.25 -0.92 2.99
CA ASN A 625 2.47 -1.79 1.84
C ASN A 625 2.40 -0.95 0.56
N LEU A 626 3.53 -0.81 -0.13
CA LEU A 626 3.58 -0.28 -1.49
C LEU A 626 2.60 -1.09 -2.35
N PRO A 627 1.73 -0.44 -3.16
CA PRO A 627 0.70 -1.14 -3.92
C PRO A 627 1.27 -2.30 -4.75
N PHE A 628 0.51 -3.40 -4.85
CA PHE A 628 0.91 -4.62 -5.59
C PHE A 628 1.43 -4.33 -7.01
N ALA A 629 0.95 -3.28 -7.67
CA ALA A 629 1.42 -2.78 -8.96
C ALA A 629 2.95 -2.53 -9.02
N HIS A 630 3.58 -2.09 -7.93
CA HIS A 630 5.03 -1.84 -7.88
C HIS A 630 5.86 -3.12 -7.90
N ALA A 631 5.29 -4.30 -7.58
CA ALA A 631 6.05 -5.54 -7.53
C ALA A 631 6.62 -5.95 -8.89
N SER A 632 5.98 -5.57 -10.00
CA SER A 632 6.50 -5.80 -11.36
C SER A 632 7.75 -4.95 -11.61
N ARG A 633 7.77 -3.67 -11.20
CA ARG A 633 8.96 -2.80 -11.24
C ARG A 633 10.04 -3.33 -10.28
N ALA A 634 9.68 -3.77 -9.07
CA ALA A 634 10.61 -4.34 -8.09
C ALA A 634 11.31 -5.61 -8.61
N LYS A 635 10.57 -6.53 -9.25
CA LYS A 635 11.17 -7.73 -9.88
C LYS A 635 12.05 -7.40 -11.08
N LEU A 636 11.78 -6.31 -11.81
CA LEU A 636 12.69 -5.83 -12.87
C LEU A 636 13.96 -5.22 -12.28
N ALA A 637 13.83 -4.35 -11.26
CA ALA A 637 14.97 -3.76 -10.54
C ALA A 637 15.88 -4.83 -9.95
N LEU A 638 15.31 -5.84 -9.28
CA LEU A 638 16.04 -7.00 -8.76
C LEU A 638 16.83 -7.73 -9.85
N ARG A 639 16.20 -8.06 -10.99
CA ARG A 639 16.90 -8.74 -12.10
C ARG A 639 18.00 -7.87 -12.70
N ARG A 640 17.77 -6.56 -12.91
CA ARG A 640 18.81 -5.63 -13.40
C ARG A 640 19.97 -5.46 -12.41
N ARG A 641 19.68 -5.36 -11.10
CA ARG A 641 20.70 -5.20 -10.04
C ARG A 641 21.54 -6.47 -9.86
N ILE A 642 20.92 -7.64 -9.98
CA ILE A 642 21.60 -8.94 -9.98
C ILE A 642 22.38 -9.15 -11.28
N ALA A 643 21.85 -8.76 -12.44
CA ALA A 643 22.57 -8.80 -13.72
C ALA A 643 23.75 -7.81 -13.76
N GLY A 644 23.75 -6.78 -12.90
CA GLY A 644 24.77 -5.73 -12.88
C GLY A 644 24.56 -4.65 -13.95
N THR A 645 23.35 -4.49 -14.47
CA THR A 645 22.98 -3.35 -15.33
C THR A 645 22.47 -2.18 -14.48
N LEU A 646 21.59 -2.43 -13.50
CA LEU A 646 21.18 -1.41 -12.53
C LEU A 646 22.20 -1.31 -11.39
N LEU A 647 22.90 -0.18 -11.32
CA LEU A 647 23.92 0.13 -10.31
C LEU A 647 23.49 1.23 -9.32
N GLY A 648 22.31 1.83 -9.52
CA GLY A 648 21.75 2.89 -8.66
C GLY A 648 20.56 2.43 -7.79
N ASP A 649 20.14 3.33 -6.90
CA ASP A 649 19.06 3.08 -5.93
C ASP A 649 17.66 3.03 -6.56
N THR A 650 17.43 3.76 -7.65
CA THR A 650 16.14 3.87 -8.35
C THR A 650 16.21 3.36 -9.78
N LEU A 651 15.09 2.85 -10.30
CA LEU A 651 14.89 2.66 -11.74
C LEU A 651 14.52 4.02 -12.37
N PRO A 652 15.24 4.50 -13.39
CA PRO A 652 14.78 5.62 -14.22
C PRO A 652 13.40 5.32 -14.80
N GLU A 653 12.54 6.33 -14.92
CA GLU A 653 11.15 6.15 -15.35
C GLU A 653 11.04 5.82 -16.85
N ASP A 654 11.97 6.34 -17.68
CA ASP A 654 11.93 6.28 -19.16
C ASP A 654 13.03 5.42 -19.82
N GLU A 655 13.82 4.62 -19.07
CA GLU A 655 14.84 3.75 -19.68
C GLU A 655 14.25 2.47 -20.31
N GLU A 656 14.02 2.54 -21.62
CA GLU A 656 14.08 1.41 -22.58
C GLU A 656 15.22 0.43 -22.24
N PRO A 657 15.12 -0.88 -22.58
CA PRO A 657 16.17 -1.87 -22.32
C PRO A 657 17.48 -1.50 -23.03
N SER A 658 18.35 -0.84 -22.28
CA SER A 658 19.54 -0.17 -22.78
C SER A 658 20.70 -1.14 -22.96
N ASN A 659 21.63 -0.81 -23.88
CA ASN A 659 22.88 -1.54 -24.07
C ASN A 659 23.90 -1.23 -22.94
N GLN A 660 23.45 -1.13 -21.69
CA GLN A 660 24.30 -0.94 -20.51
C GLN A 660 25.20 -2.18 -20.35
N VAL A 661 26.51 -1.95 -20.23
CA VAL A 661 27.49 -3.02 -20.05
C VAL A 661 27.34 -3.57 -18.63
N SER A 662 26.87 -4.81 -18.53
CA SER A 662 26.75 -5.51 -17.24
C SER A 662 28.08 -5.53 -16.47
N ALA A 663 28.04 -5.06 -15.23
CA ALA A 663 29.14 -5.15 -14.28
C ALA A 663 29.49 -6.60 -13.88
N ARG A 664 28.65 -7.60 -14.23
CA ARG A 664 28.99 -9.03 -14.07
C ARG A 664 29.89 -9.54 -15.18
N GLN A 665 29.43 -9.45 -16.42
CA GLN A 665 30.16 -9.92 -17.61
C GLN A 665 29.48 -9.37 -18.86
N VAL A 666 30.25 -9.07 -19.91
CA VAL A 666 29.73 -8.65 -21.21
C VAL A 666 28.69 -9.67 -21.73
N GLY A 667 27.49 -9.18 -22.04
CA GLY A 667 26.38 -9.98 -22.58
C GLY A 667 25.33 -10.48 -21.58
N VAL A 668 25.51 -10.25 -20.27
CA VAL A 668 24.50 -10.62 -19.25
C VAL A 668 23.41 -9.56 -19.13
N SER A 669 22.14 -9.98 -19.08
CA SER A 669 20.96 -9.11 -19.03
C SER A 669 19.96 -9.51 -17.93
N GLU A 670 18.93 -8.69 -17.68
CA GLU A 670 17.83 -9.08 -16.79
C GLU A 670 17.04 -10.32 -17.29
N ASN A 671 17.20 -10.73 -18.54
CA ASN A 671 16.54 -11.92 -19.12
C ASN A 671 17.32 -13.22 -18.87
N ASP A 672 18.51 -13.13 -18.28
CA ASP A 672 19.32 -14.27 -17.86
C ASP A 672 19.17 -14.56 -16.35
N VAL A 673 18.42 -13.71 -15.63
CA VAL A 673 18.21 -13.78 -14.18
C VAL A 673 16.80 -14.28 -13.84
N TYR A 674 16.75 -15.42 -13.15
CA TYR A 674 15.53 -16.06 -12.66
C TYR A 674 15.41 -15.90 -11.14
N LEU A 675 14.22 -15.62 -10.62
CA LEU A 675 13.98 -15.31 -9.20
C LEU A 675 13.16 -16.41 -8.51
N PHE A 676 13.47 -16.69 -7.24
CA PHE A 676 12.88 -17.76 -6.46
C PHE A 676 12.60 -17.32 -5.02
N GLY A 677 11.69 -18.01 -4.33
CA GLY A 677 11.31 -17.68 -2.94
C GLY A 677 12.43 -17.87 -1.89
N CYS A 678 13.48 -18.63 -2.19
CA CYS A 678 14.69 -18.75 -1.37
C CYS A 678 15.86 -19.32 -2.20
N GLY A 679 17.11 -19.17 -1.72
CA GLY A 679 18.29 -19.73 -2.40
C GLY A 679 18.24 -21.24 -2.65
N MET A 680 17.66 -22.03 -1.74
CA MET A 680 17.52 -23.48 -1.94
C MET A 680 16.64 -23.84 -3.14
N ALA A 681 15.63 -23.02 -3.46
CA ALA A 681 14.84 -23.21 -4.67
C ALA A 681 15.66 -22.91 -5.94
N SER A 682 16.59 -21.96 -5.89
CA SER A 682 17.52 -21.68 -7.00
C SER A 682 18.47 -22.86 -7.25
N ILE A 683 19.06 -23.43 -6.19
CA ILE A 683 19.91 -24.64 -6.26
C ILE A 683 19.11 -25.84 -6.79
N PHE A 684 17.89 -26.05 -6.27
CA PHE A 684 17.00 -27.12 -6.72
C PHE A 684 16.65 -26.98 -8.20
N HIS A 685 16.26 -25.79 -8.66
CA HIS A 685 15.93 -25.54 -10.06
C HIS A 685 17.15 -25.57 -10.99
N ALA A 686 18.35 -25.19 -10.54
CA ALA A 686 19.58 -25.42 -11.29
C ALA A 686 19.82 -26.92 -11.52
N HIS A 687 19.72 -27.74 -10.46
CA HIS A 687 19.86 -29.20 -10.58
C HIS A 687 18.79 -29.83 -11.48
N GLN A 688 17.52 -29.45 -11.30
CA GLN A 688 16.42 -29.92 -12.15
C GLN A 688 16.63 -29.51 -13.62
N THR A 689 17.05 -28.26 -13.89
CA THR A 689 17.31 -27.78 -15.25
C THR A 689 18.41 -28.59 -15.94
N VAL A 690 19.50 -28.96 -15.25
CA VAL A 690 20.54 -29.80 -15.85
C VAL A 690 20.10 -31.27 -16.01
N MET A 691 19.33 -31.82 -15.06
CA MET A 691 18.78 -33.18 -15.20
C MET A 691 17.82 -33.29 -16.40
N LEU A 692 16.95 -32.29 -16.59
CA LEU A 692 16.07 -32.18 -17.76
C LEU A 692 16.87 -31.89 -19.04
N GLU A 693 17.90 -31.03 -18.96
CA GLU A 693 19.11 -30.95 -19.81
C GLU A 693 19.39 -32.23 -20.59
N ARG A 694 19.86 -33.19 -19.79
CA ARG A 694 20.38 -34.47 -20.28
C ARG A 694 19.28 -35.41 -20.74
N GLU A 695 18.14 -35.49 -20.06
CA GLU A 695 17.09 -36.41 -20.49
C GLU A 695 16.48 -35.98 -21.84
N LEU A 696 16.33 -34.67 -22.07
CA LEU A 696 15.90 -34.12 -23.36
C LEU A 696 16.94 -34.38 -24.46
N ALA A 697 18.23 -34.18 -24.18
CA ALA A 697 19.32 -34.46 -25.11
C ALA A 697 19.44 -35.97 -25.44
N ASN A 698 19.33 -36.84 -24.43
CA ASN A 698 19.32 -38.31 -24.58
C ASN A 698 18.16 -38.79 -25.44
N GLN A 699 17.00 -38.13 -25.36
CA GLN A 699 15.82 -38.41 -26.18
C GLN A 699 15.86 -37.73 -27.57
N GLY A 700 16.90 -36.95 -27.88
CA GLY A 700 17.04 -36.22 -29.15
C GLY A 700 16.01 -35.10 -29.33
N THR A 701 15.48 -34.53 -28.24
CA THR A 701 14.47 -33.47 -28.29
C THR A 701 15.11 -32.15 -28.76
N PRO A 702 14.54 -31.44 -29.76
CA PRO A 702 15.00 -30.10 -30.12
C PRO A 702 14.83 -29.10 -28.98
N PHE A 703 15.83 -28.27 -28.72
CA PHE A 703 15.79 -27.25 -27.66
C PHE A 703 15.06 -25.96 -28.09
N SER A 704 13.77 -26.07 -28.40
CA SER A 704 12.84 -24.93 -28.46
C SER A 704 11.94 -24.92 -27.22
N GLN A 705 11.36 -23.77 -26.86
CA GLN A 705 10.47 -23.66 -25.71
C GLN A 705 9.26 -24.59 -25.83
N GLU A 706 8.68 -24.71 -27.03
CA GLU A 706 7.52 -25.55 -27.32
C GLU A 706 7.86 -27.03 -27.30
N ALA A 707 9.01 -27.42 -27.87
CA ALA A 707 9.48 -28.79 -27.91
C ALA A 707 9.84 -29.29 -26.51
N CYS A 708 10.59 -28.49 -25.72
CA CYS A 708 10.83 -28.76 -24.31
C CYS A 708 9.50 -28.83 -23.53
N ALA A 709 8.59 -27.86 -23.68
CA ALA A 709 7.31 -27.87 -22.96
C ALA A 709 6.38 -29.03 -23.37
N HIS A 710 6.49 -29.56 -24.59
CA HIS A 710 5.78 -30.77 -25.01
C HIS A 710 6.38 -32.03 -24.39
N ALA A 711 7.71 -32.19 -24.48
CA ALA A 711 8.43 -33.32 -23.90
C ALA A 711 8.24 -33.40 -22.37
N LEU A 712 8.41 -32.29 -21.65
CA LEU A 712 8.26 -32.22 -20.19
C LEU A 712 6.83 -32.56 -19.68
N ARG A 713 5.80 -32.51 -20.53
CA ARG A 713 4.43 -32.94 -20.18
C ARG A 713 4.22 -34.46 -20.27
N THR A 714 5.11 -35.18 -20.95
CA THR A 714 4.96 -36.62 -21.27
C THR A 714 6.12 -37.47 -20.75
N MET A 715 7.28 -36.84 -20.55
CA MET A 715 8.46 -37.38 -19.88
C MET A 715 8.16 -37.78 -18.43
N LYS A 716 8.76 -38.89 -17.97
CA LYS A 716 8.82 -39.23 -16.54
C LYS A 716 9.94 -38.43 -15.90
N ASP A 717 9.69 -37.82 -14.73
CA ASP A 717 10.70 -37.06 -13.98
C ASP A 717 11.99 -37.90 -13.78
N PRO A 718 13.14 -37.50 -14.36
CA PRO A 718 14.39 -38.25 -14.24
C PRO A 718 14.91 -38.31 -12.80
N SER A 719 14.40 -37.47 -11.90
CA SER A 719 14.68 -37.52 -10.46
C SER A 719 14.26 -38.84 -9.79
N PHE A 720 13.31 -39.57 -10.38
CA PHE A 720 12.67 -40.74 -9.78
C PHE A 720 12.66 -41.97 -10.70
N ALA A 721 13.50 -41.99 -11.74
CA ALA A 721 13.67 -43.14 -12.63
C ALA A 721 14.12 -44.40 -11.85
N GLN A 722 13.62 -45.57 -12.28
CA GLN A 722 13.99 -46.88 -11.75
C GLN A 722 14.58 -47.75 -12.86
N GLY A 723 15.77 -48.31 -12.63
CA GLY A 723 16.54 -49.09 -13.61
C GLY A 723 18.00 -48.65 -13.66
N PRO A 724 18.79 -49.11 -14.65
CA PRO A 724 20.07 -48.47 -14.97
C PRO A 724 19.80 -47.02 -15.43
N PHE A 725 20.52 -46.06 -14.85
CA PHE A 725 20.26 -44.64 -15.07
C PHE A 725 20.75 -44.19 -16.46
N SER A 726 19.97 -43.35 -17.15
CA SER A 726 20.33 -42.67 -18.40
C SER A 726 21.29 -41.48 -18.18
N ILE A 727 21.40 -41.01 -16.94
CA ILE A 727 22.14 -39.82 -16.52
C ILE A 727 23.08 -40.22 -15.39
N GLY A 728 24.31 -39.70 -15.40
CA GLY A 728 25.30 -39.96 -14.36
C GLY A 728 25.08 -39.10 -13.10
N LYS A 729 25.86 -39.37 -12.06
CA LYS A 729 25.76 -38.68 -10.78
C LYS A 729 26.20 -37.22 -10.89
N SER A 730 25.58 -36.36 -10.09
CA SER A 730 26.09 -35.01 -9.82
C SER A 730 27.32 -35.10 -8.90
N VAL A 731 28.15 -34.07 -8.89
CA VAL A 731 29.30 -33.93 -7.99
C VAL A 731 29.03 -32.77 -7.05
N CYS A 732 29.36 -32.95 -5.78
CA CYS A 732 29.38 -31.90 -4.77
C CYS A 732 30.81 -31.72 -4.28
N PHE A 733 31.39 -30.53 -4.51
CA PHE A 733 32.77 -30.21 -4.21
C PHE A 733 32.87 -29.16 -3.09
N GLY A 734 33.67 -29.45 -2.08
CA GLY A 734 33.66 -28.74 -0.80
C GLY A 734 32.57 -29.26 0.14
N PHE A 735 32.59 -28.78 1.38
CA PHE A 735 31.50 -28.95 2.34
C PHE A 735 30.44 -27.88 2.08
N PRO A 736 29.23 -28.23 1.59
CA PRO A 736 28.19 -27.24 1.35
C PRO A 736 27.32 -27.03 2.61
N TYR A 737 26.46 -26.02 2.53
CA TYR A 737 25.25 -25.98 3.33
C TYR A 737 24.42 -27.27 3.15
N THR A 738 23.98 -27.85 4.28
CA THR A 738 23.49 -29.23 4.39
C THR A 738 22.45 -29.62 3.33
N ASP A 739 21.46 -28.75 3.09
CA ASP A 739 20.35 -29.07 2.20
C ASP A 739 20.81 -29.31 0.74
N THR A 740 21.91 -28.68 0.28
CA THR A 740 22.47 -28.83 -1.08
C THR A 740 22.93 -30.27 -1.34
N LEU A 741 23.73 -30.85 -0.45
CA LEU A 741 24.19 -32.24 -0.58
C LEU A 741 22.99 -33.20 -0.59
N LYS A 742 22.00 -32.97 0.28
CA LYS A 742 20.80 -33.82 0.35
C LYS A 742 19.91 -33.64 -0.90
N ILE A 743 19.93 -32.52 -1.63
CA ILE A 743 19.27 -32.41 -2.97
C ILE A 743 19.94 -33.39 -3.94
N LEU A 744 21.25 -33.29 -4.12
CA LEU A 744 22.01 -34.07 -5.11
C LEU A 744 21.98 -35.58 -4.80
N GLN A 745 21.80 -35.96 -3.53
CA GLN A 745 21.62 -37.36 -3.12
C GLN A 745 20.20 -37.92 -3.34
N LYS A 746 19.15 -37.09 -3.31
CA LYS A 746 17.75 -37.56 -3.25
C LYS A 746 16.99 -37.44 -4.57
N TRP A 747 17.33 -36.47 -5.41
CA TRP A 747 16.76 -36.32 -6.75
C TRP A 747 17.76 -36.84 -7.78
N GLY A 748 17.40 -37.88 -8.52
CA GLY A 748 18.21 -38.47 -9.58
C GLY A 748 19.09 -39.64 -9.10
N PRO A 749 20.20 -39.94 -9.82
CA PRO A 749 21.06 -41.11 -9.59
C PRO A 749 21.98 -41.01 -8.37
N GLY A 750 21.98 -39.87 -7.66
CA GLY A 750 22.81 -39.60 -6.49
C GLY A 750 24.02 -38.71 -6.78
N CYS A 751 24.94 -38.64 -5.81
CA CYS A 751 26.00 -37.64 -5.76
C CYS A 751 27.38 -38.27 -5.42
N HIS A 752 28.44 -37.83 -6.10
CA HIS A 752 29.82 -37.98 -5.63
C HIS A 752 30.18 -36.79 -4.74
N PHE A 753 30.61 -37.05 -3.50
CA PHE A 753 30.88 -36.01 -2.50
C PHE A 753 32.39 -35.90 -2.22
N TYR A 754 32.93 -34.70 -2.39
CA TYR A 754 34.32 -34.33 -2.17
C TYR A 754 34.39 -33.28 -1.06
N GLY A 755 34.13 -33.73 0.17
CA GLY A 755 33.74 -32.89 1.29
C GLY A 755 34.83 -32.00 1.88
N HIS A 756 36.12 -32.23 1.60
CA HIS A 756 37.15 -31.33 2.08
C HIS A 756 37.31 -30.10 1.18
N GLY A 757 37.00 -30.19 -0.12
CA GLY A 757 37.15 -29.09 -1.08
C GLY A 757 38.60 -28.66 -1.25
N THR A 758 39.50 -29.65 -1.37
CA THR A 758 40.95 -29.47 -1.48
C THR A 758 41.47 -29.88 -2.86
N ASP A 759 42.70 -29.53 -3.19
CA ASP A 759 43.32 -29.97 -4.44
C ASP A 759 43.44 -31.51 -4.50
N ASP A 760 43.63 -32.20 -3.36
CA ASP A 760 43.60 -33.66 -3.26
C ASP A 760 42.20 -34.27 -3.54
N ASP A 761 41.12 -33.54 -3.26
CA ASP A 761 39.76 -33.91 -3.68
C ASP A 761 39.61 -33.73 -5.20
N LEU A 762 40.19 -32.66 -5.76
CA LEU A 762 40.09 -32.32 -7.18
C LEU A 762 40.94 -33.27 -8.06
N ASP A 763 42.08 -33.73 -7.55
CA ASP A 763 42.89 -34.80 -8.13
C ASP A 763 42.14 -36.14 -8.15
N ARG A 764 41.45 -36.50 -7.06
CA ARG A 764 40.59 -37.69 -7.00
C ARG A 764 39.36 -37.58 -7.91
N PHE A 765 38.82 -36.38 -8.12
CA PHE A 765 37.77 -36.14 -9.10
C PHE A 765 38.29 -36.27 -10.54
N GLU A 766 39.46 -35.71 -10.84
CA GLU A 766 40.09 -35.85 -12.15
C GLU A 766 40.46 -37.31 -12.46
N ALA A 767 40.85 -38.10 -11.45
CA ALA A 767 41.05 -39.55 -11.59
C ALA A 767 39.74 -40.30 -11.91
N LEU A 768 38.64 -39.96 -11.25
CA LEU A 768 37.31 -40.52 -11.54
C LEU A 768 36.86 -40.21 -12.98
N LEU A 769 37.12 -39.00 -13.47
CA LEU A 769 36.80 -38.60 -14.86
C LEU A 769 37.66 -39.36 -15.88
N LYS A 770 38.93 -39.61 -15.58
CA LYS A 770 39.86 -40.40 -16.44
C LYS A 770 39.57 -41.90 -16.44
N SER A 771 38.93 -42.43 -15.41
CA SER A 771 38.69 -43.87 -15.24
C SER A 771 37.37 -44.12 -14.50
N PRO A 772 36.22 -43.83 -15.15
CA PRO A 772 34.91 -43.99 -14.53
C PRO A 772 34.59 -45.48 -14.27
N PRO A 773 33.79 -45.81 -13.24
CA PRO A 773 33.41 -47.18 -12.94
C PRO A 773 32.67 -47.85 -14.12
N PRO A 774 32.96 -49.12 -14.45
CA PRO A 774 32.36 -49.77 -15.60
C PRO A 774 30.85 -49.93 -15.42
N GLY A 775 30.09 -49.26 -16.29
CA GLY A 775 28.62 -49.26 -16.27
C GLY A 775 27.98 -48.06 -15.57
N GLU A 776 28.76 -47.13 -14.98
CA GLU A 776 28.21 -45.83 -14.54
C GLU A 776 28.22 -44.81 -15.69
N PRO A 777 27.13 -44.05 -15.92
CA PRO A 777 27.12 -42.98 -16.92
C PRO A 777 28.01 -41.79 -16.49
N PRO A 778 28.49 -40.97 -17.45
CA PRO A 778 29.38 -39.85 -17.15
C PRO A 778 28.72 -38.79 -16.26
N VAL A 779 29.54 -38.15 -15.42
CA VAL A 779 29.15 -37.08 -14.49
C VAL A 779 28.33 -36.00 -15.22
N VAL A 780 27.16 -35.67 -14.67
CA VAL A 780 26.25 -34.71 -15.29
C VAL A 780 26.64 -33.25 -15.00
N ALA A 781 27.03 -32.97 -13.77
CA ALA A 781 27.27 -31.63 -13.24
C ALA A 781 28.18 -31.67 -12.00
N LEU A 782 28.84 -30.55 -11.71
CA LEU A 782 29.52 -30.24 -10.45
C LEU A 782 28.88 -29.01 -9.81
N PHE A 783 28.62 -29.11 -8.50
CA PHE A 783 28.11 -28.06 -7.63
C PHE A 783 29.17 -27.72 -6.58
N CYS A 784 29.47 -26.43 -6.41
CA CYS A 784 30.34 -25.93 -5.34
C CYS A 784 29.87 -24.57 -4.82
N GLU A 785 30.10 -24.32 -3.54
CA GLU A 785 30.02 -22.99 -2.94
C GLU A 785 31.35 -22.25 -3.10
N PHE A 786 31.30 -20.93 -3.34
CA PHE A 786 32.50 -20.10 -3.46
C PHE A 786 32.41 -18.83 -2.58
N PRO A 787 33.14 -18.79 -1.46
CA PRO A 787 33.80 -19.89 -0.74
C PRO A 787 32.79 -20.73 0.07
N SER A 788 33.19 -21.95 0.49
CA SER A 788 32.35 -22.93 1.18
C SER A 788 31.85 -22.51 2.58
N ASN A 789 30.59 -22.77 2.94
CA ASN A 789 30.06 -22.59 4.30
C ASN A 789 30.13 -23.92 5.10
N PRO A 790 30.95 -24.04 6.18
CA PRO A 790 31.54 -22.97 7.00
C PRO A 790 33.06 -22.79 6.87
N LEU A 791 33.78 -23.69 6.17
CA LEU A 791 35.25 -23.76 6.19
C LEU A 791 35.96 -22.75 5.27
N LEU A 792 35.18 -21.98 4.50
CA LEU A 792 35.62 -20.85 3.67
C LEU A 792 36.76 -21.19 2.69
N ARG A 793 36.80 -22.43 2.23
CA ARG A 793 37.67 -22.91 1.15
C ARG A 793 37.10 -22.47 -0.20
N SER A 794 37.99 -22.12 -1.10
CA SER A 794 37.73 -21.72 -2.48
C SER A 794 38.30 -22.80 -3.40
N ALA A 795 37.50 -23.29 -4.35
CA ALA A 795 37.95 -24.28 -5.31
C ALA A 795 38.74 -23.63 -6.46
N ASP A 796 39.64 -24.37 -7.12
CA ASP A 796 40.25 -23.97 -8.39
C ASP A 796 39.19 -23.97 -9.51
N LEU A 797 38.39 -22.90 -9.57
CA LEU A 797 37.37 -22.70 -10.61
C LEU A 797 37.97 -22.70 -12.03
N PRO A 798 39.15 -22.11 -12.30
CA PRO A 798 39.85 -22.30 -13.56
C PRO A 798 40.08 -23.77 -13.94
N ARG A 799 40.50 -24.64 -13.02
CA ARG A 799 40.69 -26.08 -13.26
C ARG A 799 39.37 -26.81 -13.42
N ILE A 800 38.37 -26.50 -12.59
CA ILE A 800 37.02 -27.06 -12.70
C ILE A 800 36.42 -26.75 -14.08
N ARG A 801 36.54 -25.51 -14.59
CA ARG A 801 36.10 -25.15 -15.96
C ARG A 801 36.86 -25.93 -17.04
N ARG A 802 38.19 -26.10 -16.92
CA ARG A 802 38.98 -26.92 -17.85
C ARG A 802 38.54 -28.39 -17.86
N LEU A 803 38.22 -28.97 -16.69
CA LEU A 803 37.70 -30.33 -16.58
C LEU A 803 36.27 -30.43 -17.15
N ALA A 804 35.40 -29.48 -16.86
CA ALA A 804 34.03 -29.42 -17.39
C ALA A 804 34.00 -29.35 -18.93
N ASP A 805 34.93 -28.58 -19.51
CA ASP A 805 35.09 -28.41 -20.95
C ASP A 805 35.69 -29.63 -21.66
N ALA A 806 36.45 -30.47 -20.95
CA ALA A 806 37.08 -31.68 -21.45
C ALA A 806 36.18 -32.93 -21.32
N TYR A 807 35.45 -33.04 -20.20
CA TYR A 807 34.58 -34.19 -19.89
C TYR A 807 33.08 -33.89 -20.05
N ASN A 808 32.73 -32.70 -20.56
CA ASN A 808 31.38 -32.28 -20.95
C ASN A 808 30.34 -32.34 -19.81
N PHE A 809 30.66 -31.80 -18.63
CA PHE A 809 29.72 -31.64 -17.50
C PHE A 809 29.37 -30.17 -17.22
N SER A 810 28.27 -29.91 -16.50
CA SER A 810 27.88 -28.54 -16.09
C SER A 810 28.63 -28.08 -14.83
N VAL A 811 28.98 -26.80 -14.74
CA VAL A 811 29.44 -26.19 -13.49
C VAL A 811 28.34 -25.28 -12.93
N VAL A 812 27.88 -25.54 -11.71
CA VAL A 812 26.94 -24.68 -10.97
C VAL A 812 27.63 -24.16 -9.72
N ILE A 813 27.70 -22.83 -9.57
CA ILE A 813 28.41 -22.18 -8.46
C ILE A 813 27.42 -21.43 -7.59
N ASP A 814 27.41 -21.69 -6.29
CA ASP A 814 26.73 -20.85 -5.31
C ASP A 814 27.72 -19.79 -4.80
N GLU A 815 27.49 -18.52 -5.16
CA GLU A 815 28.33 -17.39 -4.75
C GLU A 815 27.81 -16.68 -3.50
N THR A 816 26.80 -17.21 -2.79
CA THR A 816 26.10 -16.54 -1.67
C THR A 816 27.03 -15.93 -0.62
N VAL A 817 28.14 -16.62 -0.31
CA VAL A 817 29.13 -16.17 0.69
C VAL A 817 30.14 -15.21 0.08
N GLY A 818 30.65 -15.52 -1.12
CA GLY A 818 31.66 -14.72 -1.80
C GLY A 818 31.12 -13.37 -2.26
N ASN A 819 29.85 -13.36 -2.67
CA ASN A 819 29.07 -12.26 -3.24
C ASN A 819 29.63 -11.68 -4.57
N PHE A 820 28.73 -11.24 -5.45
CA PHE A 820 29.11 -10.78 -6.79
C PHE A 820 29.72 -9.37 -6.87
N VAL A 821 29.88 -8.68 -5.73
CA VAL A 821 30.67 -7.43 -5.59
C VAL A 821 32.15 -7.75 -5.34
N ASN A 822 32.45 -8.87 -4.67
CA ASN A 822 33.83 -9.28 -4.38
C ASN A 822 34.38 -10.34 -5.34
N VAL A 823 33.56 -11.29 -5.80
CA VAL A 823 34.00 -12.37 -6.70
C VAL A 823 33.32 -12.30 -8.07
N GLU A 824 34.00 -12.84 -9.07
CA GLU A 824 33.54 -12.96 -10.46
C GLU A 824 33.64 -14.44 -10.88
N VAL A 825 32.66 -15.24 -10.47
CA VAL A 825 32.65 -16.70 -10.71
C VAL A 825 31.95 -17.11 -12.02
N LEU A 826 31.16 -16.20 -12.61
CA LEU A 826 30.37 -16.47 -13.81
C LEU A 826 31.19 -16.97 -15.02
N PRO A 827 32.41 -16.48 -15.30
CA PRO A 827 33.25 -17.00 -16.39
C PRO A 827 33.61 -18.49 -16.27
N TYR A 828 33.49 -19.08 -15.07
CA TYR A 828 33.76 -20.50 -14.82
C TYR A 828 32.49 -21.35 -14.71
N ALA A 829 31.32 -20.71 -14.58
CA ALA A 829 30.03 -21.36 -14.38
C ALA A 829 29.23 -21.52 -15.67
N ASP A 830 28.39 -22.56 -15.73
CA ASP A 830 27.27 -22.64 -16.66
C ASP A 830 26.01 -21.95 -16.08
N MET A 831 25.84 -22.05 -14.75
CA MET A 831 24.83 -21.31 -13.97
C MET A 831 25.45 -20.84 -12.64
N VAL A 832 25.11 -19.63 -12.20
CA VAL A 832 25.45 -19.14 -10.86
C VAL A 832 24.17 -19.00 -10.05
N VAL A 833 24.19 -19.39 -8.78
CA VAL A 833 23.06 -19.26 -7.86
C VAL A 833 23.43 -18.40 -6.65
N SER A 834 22.44 -17.72 -6.08
CA SER A 834 22.63 -16.79 -4.95
C SER A 834 21.40 -16.74 -4.04
N SER A 835 21.59 -16.93 -2.73
CA SER A 835 20.55 -16.76 -1.71
C SER A 835 20.38 -15.29 -1.33
N LEU A 836 19.51 -14.59 -2.04
CA LEU A 836 19.18 -13.16 -1.82
C LEU A 836 18.70 -12.85 -0.38
N THR A 837 18.20 -13.85 0.37
CA THR A 837 17.91 -13.81 1.82
C THR A 837 19.07 -13.32 2.71
N LYS A 838 20.32 -13.35 2.22
CA LYS A 838 21.54 -13.07 2.99
C LYS A 838 21.98 -11.60 2.81
N ILE A 839 23.27 -11.35 2.60
CA ILE A 839 23.89 -10.01 2.50
C ILE A 839 23.21 -9.08 1.48
N PHE A 840 22.63 -9.65 0.42
CA PHE A 840 21.82 -8.91 -0.56
C PHE A 840 20.58 -8.25 0.07
N SER A 841 19.89 -8.91 1.01
CA SER A 841 18.82 -8.29 1.78
C SER A 841 19.31 -7.57 3.04
N GLY A 842 20.27 -8.11 3.80
CA GLY A 842 20.81 -7.49 5.02
C GLY A 842 19.87 -7.41 6.24
N ASP A 843 18.62 -6.95 6.05
CA ASP A 843 17.58 -6.76 7.06
C ASP A 843 17.09 -8.04 7.75
N CYS A 844 17.32 -9.22 7.15
CA CYS A 844 16.85 -10.50 7.69
C CYS A 844 15.31 -10.56 7.90
N ASN A 845 14.53 -9.82 7.09
CA ASN A 845 13.06 -9.70 7.15
C ASN A 845 12.31 -10.29 5.93
N VAL A 846 13.04 -10.89 4.98
CA VAL A 846 12.52 -11.40 3.70
C VAL A 846 13.41 -12.52 3.18
N MET A 847 12.84 -13.43 2.36
CA MET A 847 13.60 -14.47 1.67
C MET A 847 13.59 -14.26 0.16
N GLY A 848 14.67 -14.68 -0.49
CA GLY A 848 14.78 -14.75 -1.94
C GLY A 848 15.94 -15.63 -2.39
N GLY A 849 15.91 -16.00 -3.65
CA GLY A 849 16.97 -16.71 -4.35
C GLY A 849 17.03 -16.26 -5.81
N SER A 850 18.18 -16.41 -6.44
CA SER A 850 18.36 -16.16 -7.86
C SER A 850 19.21 -17.25 -8.53
N LEU A 851 18.96 -17.44 -9.83
CA LEU A 851 19.79 -18.19 -10.76
C LEU A 851 20.14 -17.25 -11.91
N VAL A 852 21.42 -17.06 -12.18
CA VAL A 852 21.96 -16.35 -13.34
C VAL A 852 22.48 -17.39 -14.32
N LEU A 853 21.88 -17.47 -15.50
CA LEU A 853 22.35 -18.31 -16.60
C LEU A 853 23.56 -17.63 -17.25
N ASN A 854 24.65 -18.35 -17.51
CA ASN A 854 25.77 -17.78 -18.26
C ASN A 854 25.44 -17.77 -19.78
N PRO A 855 25.28 -16.59 -20.43
CA PRO A 855 25.02 -16.52 -21.86
C PRO A 855 26.20 -17.03 -22.71
N ASN A 856 27.42 -17.06 -22.15
CA ASN A 856 28.62 -17.58 -22.78
C ASN A 856 28.83 -19.09 -22.54
N SER A 857 27.89 -19.79 -21.86
CA SER A 857 27.95 -21.26 -21.73
C SER A 857 27.73 -21.93 -23.09
N ARG A 858 28.49 -23.00 -23.35
CA ARG A 858 28.30 -23.90 -24.51
C ARG A 858 26.90 -24.53 -24.59
N ARG A 859 26.09 -24.44 -23.53
CA ARG A 859 24.71 -24.95 -23.45
C ARG A 859 23.70 -23.87 -23.00
N ALA A 860 24.05 -22.59 -23.11
CA ALA A 860 23.18 -21.47 -22.74
C ALA A 860 21.78 -21.61 -23.36
N ASP A 861 21.68 -21.87 -24.66
CA ASP A 861 20.39 -22.00 -25.35
C ASP A 861 19.58 -23.23 -24.90
N HIS A 862 20.24 -24.37 -24.65
CA HIS A 862 19.57 -25.56 -24.12
C HIS A 862 18.94 -25.26 -22.75
N PHE A 863 19.73 -24.68 -21.84
CA PHE A 863 19.25 -24.32 -20.51
C PHE A 863 18.18 -23.22 -20.57
N ARG A 864 18.31 -22.23 -21.46
CA ARG A 864 17.30 -21.19 -21.68
C ARG A 864 15.98 -21.80 -22.15
N ALA A 865 15.99 -22.76 -23.07
CA ALA A 865 14.80 -23.47 -23.54
C ALA A 865 14.15 -24.33 -22.44
N VAL A 866 14.94 -25.04 -21.63
CA VAL A 866 14.43 -25.82 -20.48
C VAL A 866 13.85 -24.91 -19.40
N LEU A 867 14.53 -23.82 -19.04
CA LEU A 867 14.04 -22.82 -18.09
C LEU A 867 12.76 -22.17 -18.61
N ALA A 868 12.71 -21.74 -19.87
CA ALA A 868 11.50 -21.17 -20.48
C ALA A 868 10.31 -22.14 -20.54
N ALA A 869 10.55 -23.46 -20.48
CA ALA A 869 9.51 -24.49 -20.44
C ALA A 869 9.11 -24.92 -19.01
N ASN A 870 9.98 -24.75 -18.01
CA ASN A 870 9.83 -25.32 -16.67
C ASN A 870 9.80 -24.29 -15.52
N TYR A 871 10.33 -23.08 -15.70
CA TYR A 871 10.35 -22.04 -14.66
C TYR A 871 8.95 -21.46 -14.43
N GLN A 872 8.62 -21.24 -13.16
CA GLN A 872 7.42 -20.51 -12.73
C GLN A 872 7.84 -19.52 -11.66
N ASP A 873 7.60 -18.23 -11.88
CA ASP A 873 7.82 -17.19 -10.87
C ASP A 873 6.87 -17.43 -9.69
N SER A 874 7.45 -17.97 -8.61
CA SER A 874 6.74 -18.25 -7.36
C SER A 874 7.07 -17.25 -6.26
N GLN A 875 7.71 -16.12 -6.57
CA GLN A 875 8.05 -15.11 -5.57
C GLN A 875 6.84 -14.22 -5.31
N TRP A 876 6.43 -14.13 -4.05
CA TRP A 876 5.29 -13.30 -3.64
C TRP A 876 5.59 -11.80 -3.90
N PRO A 877 4.63 -11.00 -4.42
CA PRO A 877 4.84 -9.58 -4.73
C PRO A 877 5.44 -8.75 -3.59
N GLU A 878 4.92 -8.89 -2.37
CA GLU A 878 5.39 -8.10 -1.22
C GLU A 878 6.82 -8.50 -0.80
N ASP A 879 7.15 -9.80 -0.82
CA ASP A 879 8.53 -10.28 -0.61
C ASP A 879 9.47 -9.77 -1.72
N SER A 880 8.96 -9.46 -2.92
CA SER A 880 9.76 -8.86 -4.00
C SER A 880 10.02 -7.37 -3.77
N ILE A 881 9.03 -6.65 -3.23
CA ILE A 881 9.13 -5.23 -2.88
C ILE A 881 10.14 -5.04 -1.72
N PHE A 882 10.00 -5.79 -0.62
CA PHE A 882 10.95 -5.74 0.49
C PHE A 882 12.37 -6.09 0.02
N LEU A 883 12.53 -7.12 -0.82
CA LEU A 883 13.85 -7.54 -1.30
C LEU A 883 14.50 -6.52 -2.25
N GLU A 884 13.74 -5.79 -3.07
CA GLU A 884 14.27 -4.66 -3.85
C GLU A 884 14.74 -3.55 -2.91
N ARG A 885 13.86 -3.06 -2.03
CA ARG A 885 14.14 -1.95 -1.12
C ARG A 885 15.40 -2.21 -0.29
N ASN A 886 15.50 -3.39 0.33
CA ASN A 886 16.64 -3.74 1.20
C ASN A 886 17.93 -4.10 0.42
N SER A 887 17.96 -4.01 -0.91
CA SER A 887 19.15 -4.30 -1.73
C SER A 887 19.72 -3.09 -2.47
N ARG A 888 19.21 -1.87 -2.17
CA ARG A 888 19.71 -0.62 -2.74
C ARG A 888 21.14 -0.31 -2.25
N ASP A 889 21.33 -0.25 -0.93
CA ASP A 889 22.61 -0.06 -0.25
C ASP A 889 23.56 -1.30 -0.28
N PHE A 890 23.25 -2.34 -1.04
CA PHE A 890 23.98 -3.62 -1.05
C PHE A 890 25.49 -3.47 -1.27
N VAL A 891 25.91 -2.59 -2.19
CA VAL A 891 27.33 -2.41 -2.55
C VAL A 891 28.11 -1.65 -1.45
N SER A 892 27.52 -0.60 -0.88
CA SER A 892 28.13 0.19 0.21
C SER A 892 28.15 -0.59 1.53
N ARG A 893 27.10 -1.38 1.80
CA ARG A 893 27.01 -2.33 2.92
C ARG A 893 28.16 -3.35 2.90
N ILE A 894 28.46 -3.93 1.73
CA ILE A 894 29.59 -4.87 1.58
C ILE A 894 30.93 -4.20 1.88
N ALA A 895 31.17 -2.98 1.40
CA ALA A 895 32.41 -2.25 1.65
C ALA A 895 32.73 -2.08 3.16
N VAL A 896 31.71 -1.80 3.96
CA VAL A 896 31.84 -1.68 5.43
C VAL A 896 32.06 -3.06 6.07
N ILE A 897 31.29 -4.06 5.65
CA ILE A 897 31.36 -5.42 6.19
C ILE A 897 32.70 -6.09 5.88
N ASP A 898 33.24 -5.96 4.67
CA ASP A 898 34.57 -6.50 4.32
C ASP A 898 35.66 -5.91 5.21
N ARG A 899 35.69 -4.57 5.34
CA ARG A 899 36.65 -3.86 6.20
C ARG A 899 36.55 -4.29 7.66
N ASN A 900 35.32 -4.41 8.17
CA ASN A 900 35.06 -4.87 9.53
C ASN A 900 35.49 -6.34 9.73
N THR A 901 35.20 -7.21 8.77
CA THR A 901 35.53 -8.64 8.83
C THR A 901 37.03 -8.87 8.73
N GLU A 902 37.72 -8.18 7.83
CA GLU A 902 39.17 -8.28 7.68
C GLU A 902 39.89 -7.79 8.93
N ALA A 903 39.44 -6.69 9.56
CA ALA A 903 40.01 -6.22 10.82
C ALA A 903 39.85 -7.23 11.98
N VAL A 904 38.66 -7.84 12.13
CA VAL A 904 38.41 -8.86 13.16
C VAL A 904 39.17 -10.17 12.85
N ALA A 905 39.21 -10.59 11.59
CA ALA A 905 39.94 -11.77 11.16
C ALA A 905 41.45 -11.62 11.39
N ASP A 906 42.03 -10.47 11.06
CA ASP A 906 43.45 -10.18 11.29
C ASP A 906 43.80 -10.17 12.78
N PHE A 907 42.93 -9.58 13.61
CA PHE A 907 43.05 -9.62 15.07
C PHE A 907 43.07 -11.06 15.62
N LEU A 908 42.12 -11.91 15.18
CA LEU A 908 42.07 -13.31 15.59
C LEU A 908 43.23 -14.14 15.00
N HIS A 909 43.70 -13.81 13.79
CA HIS A 909 44.84 -14.47 13.16
C HIS A 909 46.14 -14.22 13.95
N GLY A 910 46.35 -13.00 14.44
CA GLY A 910 47.43 -12.67 15.39
C GLY A 910 47.34 -13.40 16.74
N HIS A 911 46.20 -14.04 17.03
CA HIS A 911 45.95 -14.85 18.22
C HIS A 911 45.86 -16.36 17.94
N LEU A 912 46.25 -16.84 16.75
CA LEU A 912 46.39 -18.27 16.48
C LEU A 912 47.40 -18.94 17.42
N ALA A 913 47.07 -20.16 17.82
CA ALA A 913 47.93 -21.01 18.62
C ALA A 913 49.11 -21.50 17.76
N THR A 914 50.33 -21.27 18.27
CA THR A 914 51.57 -21.76 17.67
C THR A 914 52.31 -22.64 18.68
N PRO A 915 53.35 -23.41 18.27
CA PRO A 915 54.17 -24.19 19.20
C PRO A 915 54.78 -23.35 20.35
N GLU A 916 54.94 -22.04 20.13
CA GLU A 916 55.53 -21.08 21.06
C GLU A 916 54.47 -20.26 21.84
N LYS A 917 53.37 -19.88 21.18
CA LYS A 917 52.25 -19.11 21.76
C LYS A 917 51.02 -19.99 21.95
N LYS A 918 50.80 -20.48 23.17
CA LYS A 918 49.54 -21.15 23.56
C LYS A 918 48.42 -20.12 23.70
N THR A 919 47.44 -20.17 22.80
CA THR A 919 46.16 -19.45 22.88
C THR A 919 45.00 -20.43 22.71
N SER A 920 43.77 -19.96 22.91
CA SER A 920 42.55 -20.75 22.67
C SER A 920 42.15 -20.87 21.20
N VAL A 921 42.75 -20.11 20.27
CA VAL A 921 42.37 -20.13 18.85
C VAL A 921 43.19 -21.17 18.10
N ARG A 922 42.56 -22.29 17.74
CA ARG A 922 43.21 -23.44 17.06
C ARG A 922 43.33 -23.23 15.55
N ALA A 923 42.31 -22.67 14.92
CA ALA A 923 42.31 -22.34 13.49
C ALA A 923 41.37 -21.16 13.21
N LEU A 924 41.66 -20.42 12.13
CA LEU A 924 40.80 -19.35 11.60
C LEU A 924 40.57 -19.59 10.11
N PHE A 925 39.31 -19.75 9.73
CA PHE A 925 38.86 -19.91 8.37
C PHE A 925 38.34 -18.58 7.84
N TYR A 926 39.05 -18.01 6.86
CA TYR A 926 38.70 -16.79 6.15
C TYR A 926 39.42 -16.80 4.80
N PRO A 927 38.85 -16.34 3.66
CA PRO A 927 39.46 -16.56 2.33
C PRO A 927 40.81 -15.86 2.12
N LYS A 928 41.15 -14.86 2.94
CA LYS A 928 42.49 -14.25 3.02
C LYS A 928 43.58 -15.21 3.51
N TYR A 929 43.20 -16.23 4.28
CA TYR A 929 44.09 -17.15 5.00
C TYR A 929 43.92 -18.63 4.61
N VAL A 930 42.87 -18.98 3.87
CA VAL A 930 42.54 -20.35 3.45
C VAL A 930 42.32 -20.38 1.95
N THR A 931 43.04 -21.25 1.22
CA THR A 931 42.94 -21.39 -0.25
C THR A 931 43.04 -20.04 -0.98
N ARG A 932 43.99 -19.19 -0.56
CA ARG A 932 44.00 -17.77 -0.89
C ARG A 932 44.21 -17.55 -2.38
N GLU A 933 45.12 -18.31 -2.98
CA GLU A 933 45.39 -18.37 -4.41
C GLU A 933 44.12 -18.63 -5.25
N HIS A 934 43.26 -19.57 -4.82
CA HIS A 934 41.99 -19.86 -5.50
C HIS A 934 40.97 -18.74 -5.35
N TYR A 935 40.88 -18.10 -4.17
CA TYR A 935 40.03 -16.92 -3.98
C TYR A 935 40.54 -15.72 -4.79
N GLU A 936 41.84 -15.41 -4.73
CA GLU A 936 42.46 -14.30 -5.47
C GLU A 936 42.40 -14.50 -6.99
N ALA A 937 42.32 -15.73 -7.50
CA ALA A 937 42.07 -15.99 -8.93
C ALA A 937 40.68 -15.55 -9.40
N CYS A 938 39.69 -15.48 -8.49
CA CYS A 938 38.30 -15.13 -8.81
C CYS A 938 37.82 -13.83 -8.14
N ARG A 939 38.59 -13.25 -7.20
CA ARG A 939 38.32 -11.94 -6.59
C ARG A 939 38.45 -10.84 -7.64
N ARG A 940 37.43 -10.01 -7.80
CA ARG A 940 37.35 -8.93 -8.79
C ARG A 940 38.56 -8.00 -8.75
N LYS A 941 38.99 -7.55 -9.93
CA LYS A 941 40.13 -6.63 -10.11
C LYS A 941 39.72 -5.20 -10.44
N GLN A 942 38.44 -4.99 -10.78
CA GLN A 942 37.81 -3.69 -10.96
C GLN A 942 36.67 -3.53 -9.93
N PRO A 943 36.37 -2.32 -9.46
CA PRO A 943 35.21 -2.05 -8.61
C PRO A 943 33.89 -2.50 -9.25
N TYR A 944 32.88 -2.78 -8.42
CA TYR A 944 31.55 -3.15 -8.90
C TYR A 944 30.78 -1.90 -9.37
N GLY A 945 30.88 -1.59 -10.66
CA GLY A 945 30.23 -0.46 -11.32
C GLY A 945 31.09 0.81 -11.39
N GLU A 946 30.88 1.62 -12.44
CA GLU A 946 31.76 2.77 -12.78
C GLU A 946 31.80 3.87 -11.70
N SER A 947 30.75 4.02 -10.91
CA SER A 947 30.69 4.98 -9.80
C SER A 947 31.30 4.45 -8.49
N SER A 948 31.71 3.18 -8.44
CA SER A 948 32.21 2.56 -7.20
C SER A 948 33.72 2.77 -7.03
N THR A 949 34.11 3.30 -5.88
CA THR A 949 35.51 3.38 -5.44
C THR A 949 35.90 2.20 -4.55
N VAL A 950 35.01 1.23 -4.35
CA VAL A 950 35.18 0.08 -3.44
C VAL A 950 36.04 -1.00 -4.10
N SER A 951 37.16 -1.33 -3.46
CA SER A 951 37.92 -2.55 -3.78
C SER A 951 37.18 -3.78 -3.26
N ALA A 952 37.10 -4.83 -4.07
CA ALA A 952 36.61 -6.14 -3.66
C ALA A 952 37.39 -6.69 -2.44
N GLY A 953 36.66 -7.04 -1.38
CA GLY A 953 37.19 -7.64 -0.15
C GLY A 953 37.27 -9.16 -0.18
N TYR A 954 37.16 -9.80 0.99
CA TYR A 954 37.20 -11.26 1.17
C TYR A 954 35.88 -11.86 1.69
N GLY A 955 34.83 -11.07 1.86
CA GLY A 955 33.50 -11.47 2.31
C GLY A 955 33.24 -11.21 3.80
N GLY A 956 31.96 -11.15 4.16
CA GLY A 956 31.49 -10.82 5.52
C GLY A 956 31.41 -11.97 6.52
N LEU A 957 32.13 -13.07 6.29
CA LEU A 957 31.96 -14.34 7.01
C LEU A 957 33.33 -14.95 7.35
N PHE A 958 33.56 -15.29 8.61
CA PHE A 958 34.68 -16.12 9.06
C PHE A 958 34.20 -17.26 9.98
N SER A 959 35.02 -18.29 10.16
CA SER A 959 34.79 -19.32 11.19
C SER A 959 36.05 -19.50 12.03
N VAL A 960 35.90 -19.63 13.34
CA VAL A 960 36.99 -19.80 14.29
C VAL A 960 36.85 -21.14 15.02
N GLU A 961 37.89 -21.97 14.98
CA GLU A 961 37.95 -23.22 15.75
C GLU A 961 38.69 -22.96 17.06
N LEU A 962 38.08 -23.31 18.19
CA LEU A 962 38.71 -23.18 19.50
C LEU A 962 39.39 -24.49 19.93
N ALA A 963 40.44 -24.37 20.74
CA ALA A 963 41.28 -25.48 21.19
C ALA A 963 40.51 -26.54 22.00
N SER A 964 39.48 -26.14 22.76
CA SER A 964 38.60 -27.04 23.49
C SER A 964 37.12 -26.66 23.36
N LEU A 965 36.23 -27.60 23.68
CA LEU A 965 34.79 -27.36 23.78
C LEU A 965 34.45 -26.36 24.91
N ALA A 966 35.26 -26.30 25.98
CA ALA A 966 35.09 -25.35 27.07
C ALA A 966 35.41 -23.92 26.60
N ALA A 967 36.48 -23.74 25.83
CA ALA A 967 36.81 -22.47 25.18
C ALA A 967 35.78 -22.09 24.10
N ALA A 968 35.32 -23.03 23.27
CA ALA A 968 34.28 -22.77 22.26
C ALA A 968 32.99 -22.25 22.91
N LYS A 969 32.55 -22.90 24.00
CA LYS A 969 31.40 -22.47 24.79
C LYS A 969 31.63 -21.10 25.45
N ALA A 970 32.75 -20.90 26.12
CA ALA A 970 33.04 -19.63 26.80
C ALA A 970 33.16 -18.44 25.82
N PHE A 971 33.82 -18.66 24.68
CA PHE A 971 33.89 -17.69 23.57
C PHE A 971 32.50 -17.32 23.07
N TYR A 972 31.68 -18.32 22.71
CA TYR A 972 30.34 -18.09 22.21
C TYR A 972 29.45 -17.41 23.25
N ASP A 973 29.40 -17.91 24.48
CA ASP A 973 28.57 -17.35 25.55
C ASP A 973 28.96 -15.88 25.83
N ALA A 974 30.26 -15.54 25.79
CA ALA A 974 30.78 -14.19 26.03
C ALA A 974 30.67 -13.21 24.84
N LEU A 975 30.45 -13.66 23.60
CA LEU A 975 30.25 -12.75 22.46
C LEU A 975 29.01 -11.88 22.66
N ALA A 976 29.23 -10.57 22.83
CA ALA A 976 28.19 -9.55 22.90
C ALA A 976 27.75 -9.12 21.49
N CYS A 977 27.16 -10.06 20.73
CA CYS A 977 26.55 -9.81 19.42
C CYS A 977 25.20 -10.54 19.30
N ALA A 978 24.49 -10.36 18.19
CA ALA A 978 23.31 -11.18 17.90
C ALA A 978 23.74 -12.63 17.60
N LYS A 979 22.87 -13.60 17.91
CA LYS A 979 23.24 -15.02 17.96
C LYS A 979 22.15 -15.90 17.39
N GLY A 980 22.43 -16.61 16.29
CA GLY A 980 21.41 -17.39 15.59
C GLY A 980 21.84 -17.98 14.23
N PRO A 981 20.98 -18.77 13.58
CA PRO A 981 21.32 -19.61 12.43
C PRO A 981 21.68 -18.88 11.12
N SER A 982 21.25 -17.62 10.92
CA SER A 982 21.47 -16.91 9.66
C SER A 982 22.89 -16.32 9.53
N LEU A 983 23.13 -15.58 8.46
CA LEU A 983 24.37 -14.87 8.11
C LEU A 983 24.05 -13.77 7.09
N GLY A 984 25.00 -12.84 6.86
CA GLY A 984 24.86 -11.77 5.88
C GLY A 984 23.80 -10.77 6.29
N THR A 985 23.97 -10.16 7.46
CA THR A 985 22.98 -9.28 8.08
C THR A 985 23.58 -7.93 8.49
N ASN A 986 22.75 -6.90 8.63
CA ASN A 986 23.20 -5.55 8.97
C ASN A 986 23.86 -5.48 10.37
N CYS A 987 23.55 -6.43 11.26
CA CYS A 987 24.25 -6.66 12.53
C CYS A 987 25.03 -7.99 12.51
N THR A 988 26.06 -8.07 13.35
CA THR A 988 26.93 -9.23 13.53
C THR A 988 26.17 -10.41 14.16
N LEU A 989 26.25 -11.57 13.49
CA LEU A 989 25.64 -12.84 13.89
C LEU A 989 26.69 -13.93 14.16
N ALA A 990 26.64 -14.54 15.34
CA ALA A 990 27.44 -15.73 15.66
C ALA A 990 26.59 -17.00 15.83
N CYS A 991 27.15 -18.17 15.51
CA CYS A 991 26.59 -19.48 15.86
C CYS A 991 27.66 -20.59 15.93
N PRO A 992 27.53 -21.59 16.84
CA PRO A 992 28.33 -22.82 16.76
C PRO A 992 27.77 -23.70 15.62
N TYR A 993 28.31 -23.50 14.41
CA TYR A 993 27.74 -24.03 13.17
C TYR A 993 27.51 -25.53 13.21
N THR A 994 28.51 -26.28 13.66
CA THR A 994 28.53 -27.75 13.62
C THR A 994 27.42 -28.35 14.48
N LEU A 995 27.18 -27.79 15.67
CA LEU A 995 26.03 -28.21 16.50
C LEU A 995 24.70 -27.83 15.84
N LEU A 996 24.59 -26.62 15.29
CA LEU A 996 23.32 -26.08 14.77
C LEU A 996 22.92 -26.62 13.38
N ALA A 997 23.85 -27.25 12.64
CA ALA A 997 23.61 -27.80 11.30
C ALA A 997 23.78 -29.33 11.21
N HIS A 998 24.51 -29.94 12.16
CA HIS A 998 24.90 -31.36 12.12
C HIS A 998 24.83 -32.03 13.51
N TYR A 999 23.92 -31.64 14.41
CA TYR A 999 23.79 -32.23 15.76
C TYR A 999 23.71 -33.77 15.76
N GLY A 1000 23.00 -34.36 14.79
CA GLY A 1000 22.89 -35.81 14.60
C GLY A 1000 23.94 -36.43 13.66
N GLU A 1001 24.89 -35.64 13.14
CA GLU A 1001 25.89 -36.03 12.14
C GLU A 1001 27.33 -35.59 12.57
N LEU A 1002 27.58 -35.35 13.87
CA LEU A 1002 28.80 -34.72 14.37
C LEU A 1002 30.10 -35.48 14.05
N ASP A 1003 30.11 -36.81 14.18
CA ASP A 1003 31.30 -37.63 13.86
C ASP A 1003 31.66 -37.52 12.37
N TRP A 1004 30.66 -37.56 11.48
CA TRP A 1004 30.83 -37.38 10.04
C TRP A 1004 31.28 -35.95 9.68
N ALA A 1005 30.75 -34.93 10.36
CA ALA A 1005 31.22 -33.55 10.20
C ALA A 1005 32.70 -33.42 10.62
N GLN A 1006 33.08 -34.06 11.73
CA GLN A 1006 34.46 -34.10 12.23
C GLN A 1006 35.41 -34.81 11.26
N GLU A 1007 35.00 -35.92 10.61
CA GLU A 1007 35.77 -36.64 9.58
C GLU A 1007 36.17 -35.73 8.40
N VAL A 1008 35.25 -34.89 7.91
CA VAL A 1008 35.52 -33.96 6.80
C VAL A 1008 36.22 -32.66 7.23
N GLY A 1009 36.43 -32.46 8.53
CA GLY A 1009 37.16 -31.32 9.11
C GLY A 1009 36.29 -30.19 9.67
N VAL A 1010 34.97 -30.40 9.79
CA VAL A 1010 34.02 -29.45 10.39
C VAL A 1010 33.92 -29.74 11.89
N SER A 1011 34.85 -29.17 12.65
CA SER A 1011 35.04 -29.39 14.10
C SER A 1011 33.82 -28.98 14.94
N GLN A 1012 33.48 -29.74 15.99
CA GLN A 1012 32.41 -29.32 16.93
C GLN A 1012 32.76 -28.05 17.74
N ASN A 1013 34.04 -27.67 17.81
CA ASN A 1013 34.52 -26.45 18.46
C ASN A 1013 34.44 -25.20 17.55
N LEU A 1014 33.78 -25.30 16.39
CA LEU A 1014 33.73 -24.25 15.36
C LEU A 1014 32.61 -23.23 15.62
N VAL A 1015 32.97 -21.97 15.85
CA VAL A 1015 32.05 -20.84 15.91
C VAL A 1015 32.15 -20.07 14.59
N ARG A 1016 31.04 -20.00 13.83
CA ARG A 1016 30.92 -19.18 12.62
C ARG A 1016 30.41 -17.80 13.00
N VAL A 1017 31.02 -16.76 12.42
CA VAL A 1017 30.69 -15.36 12.63
C VAL A 1017 30.46 -14.68 11.28
N SER A 1018 29.27 -14.09 11.10
CA SER A 1018 29.02 -13.11 10.06
C SER A 1018 29.10 -11.72 10.68
N VAL A 1019 29.98 -10.86 10.18
CA VAL A 1019 30.15 -9.50 10.71
C VAL A 1019 29.19 -8.53 10.01
N GLY A 1020 28.70 -7.54 10.76
CA GLY A 1020 27.76 -6.52 10.31
C GLY A 1020 28.38 -5.12 10.20
N LEU A 1021 27.49 -4.12 10.25
CA LEU A 1021 27.79 -2.69 10.08
C LEU A 1021 28.19 -1.98 11.38
N GLU A 1022 28.41 -2.71 12.48
CA GLU A 1022 28.86 -2.12 13.75
C GLU A 1022 30.23 -1.40 13.61
N ASP A 1023 30.54 -0.51 14.55
CA ASP A 1023 31.84 0.15 14.56
C ASP A 1023 32.99 -0.85 14.73
N THR A 1024 34.08 -0.65 13.98
CA THR A 1024 35.21 -1.57 13.93
C THR A 1024 35.94 -1.70 15.27
N ALA A 1025 36.04 -0.62 16.06
CA ALA A 1025 36.66 -0.67 17.38
C ALA A 1025 35.75 -1.35 18.41
N THR A 1026 34.43 -1.11 18.35
CA THR A 1026 33.44 -1.84 19.16
C THR A 1026 33.48 -3.34 18.87
N LEU A 1027 33.54 -3.74 17.60
CA LEU A 1027 33.70 -5.14 17.20
C LEU A 1027 34.98 -5.76 17.77
N LEU A 1028 36.13 -5.11 17.60
CA LEU A 1028 37.40 -5.59 18.16
C LEU A 1028 37.35 -5.74 19.69
N SER A 1029 36.69 -4.83 20.41
CA SER A 1029 36.47 -4.93 21.87
C SER A 1029 35.60 -6.14 22.26
N ILE A 1030 34.57 -6.46 21.47
CA ILE A 1030 33.71 -7.64 21.68
C ILE A 1030 34.52 -8.93 21.46
N PHE A 1031 35.32 -9.01 20.40
CA PHE A 1031 36.15 -10.19 20.12
C PHE A 1031 37.33 -10.36 21.10
N GLN A 1032 37.93 -9.27 21.57
CA GLN A 1032 38.90 -9.28 22.67
C GLN A 1032 38.29 -9.90 23.94
N THR A 1033 37.11 -9.43 24.35
CA THR A 1033 36.40 -9.90 25.55
C THR A 1033 36.04 -11.39 25.45
N ALA A 1034 35.55 -11.84 24.29
CA ALA A 1034 35.23 -13.24 24.06
C ALA A 1034 36.47 -14.15 24.04
N LEU A 1035 37.60 -13.67 23.48
CA LEU A 1035 38.87 -14.39 23.49
C LEU A 1035 39.44 -14.54 24.91
N GLU A 1036 39.38 -13.49 25.73
CA GLU A 1036 39.80 -13.56 27.14
C GLU A 1036 38.94 -14.56 27.95
N ALA A 1037 37.64 -14.62 27.69
CA ALA A 1037 36.76 -15.63 28.29
C ALA A 1037 37.12 -17.06 27.85
N ALA A 1038 37.47 -17.26 26.58
CA ALA A 1038 37.94 -18.54 26.04
C ALA A 1038 39.25 -19.00 26.71
N GLU A 1039 40.24 -18.11 26.79
CA GLU A 1039 41.51 -18.40 27.46
C GLU A 1039 41.33 -18.65 28.96
N ALA A 1040 40.41 -17.94 29.61
CA ALA A 1040 40.08 -18.18 31.02
C ALA A 1040 39.38 -19.54 31.26
N ALA A 1041 38.74 -20.12 30.23
CA ALA A 1041 38.19 -21.47 30.28
C ALA A 1041 39.27 -22.54 30.05
N ASP A 1042 40.11 -22.40 29.03
CA ASP A 1042 41.22 -23.34 28.77
C ASP A 1042 42.25 -23.36 29.92
N LYS A 1043 42.45 -22.25 30.65
CA LYS A 1043 43.30 -22.18 31.85
C LYS A 1043 42.69 -22.86 33.10
N ARG A 1044 41.47 -23.41 32.99
CA ARG A 1044 40.74 -24.10 34.08
C ARG A 1044 40.41 -25.57 33.76
N ALA A 1045 40.69 -26.02 32.54
CA ALA A 1045 40.49 -27.39 32.07
C ALA A 1045 41.77 -28.24 32.22
#